data_AF-A0A949FI93-F1
#
_entry.id   AF-A0A949FI93-F1
#
_cell.length_a   1.000
_cell.length_b   1.000
_cell.length_c   1.000
_cell.angle_alpha   90.00
_cell.angle_beta   90.00
_cell.angle_gamma   90.00
#
_symmetry.space_group_name_H-M   'P 1'
#
loop_
_entity.id
_entity.type
_entity.pdbx_description
1 polymer ?
#
loop_
_entity_poly.entity_id
_entity_poly.type
_entity_poly.pdbx_seq_one_letter_code
_entity_poly.pdbx_strand_id
1 'polypeptide(L)'
;MFSRRNINIVLALTLILSAGIVFGYDNSVIHPSLTEAAAEIYNNQANKKITNQQIDWMVGGSIAEDAIPRYLNHFYNPTTGKGLDSGALKGAPAKEWAKKQDSVSGDYSVGAIFNNYREGDLKRAYQGIGHILHLIQDMSVPAHTRNDPHPNGDPFEAWAEQYGKVNLNKTSFIKADGLDQVFNELANYSHNNFFSKDTIDNNFKFNNLKIEKDLDGVDSKYAYNGDYKIIKIKEYLWGNEYVFDFKVHLDYWNMLSPKATGYSAGVVDYFIKEFEKIDKEESAKQKLSFWGKIGNKLNIFSNEIKYVWGDTLIASKQVVDKSFDFTNEKAETAGQNIEFFAEANKEIISETARQSAEVIKDAGVKVLAAVKELDSNIPPVITAVDLLKPKQAGADDENFIEKGGDIAIGVDRVIDGDTIVLTTGEKVRYIGIDTPELGKPGAEDDECLAWAARIRNMELLSMGELKLIKDQAADKDKYGRLLRYVYINEVFINEQLAREGLAETFFCLPGWENCPVTADKQREKIIINARNDAEKNSRGLFSSVCAQDEPEDETLKHENTKTKEQENTGAIKQHAFVQGGNSSGSGSPSDDLLQSDEQEEQEEQDEQDEQEEQEEQDEQDEQGEIIPVVSYFNLFDFISGSTAYAASTSIGIDLEIENQDAVSDYFLSAASTTPDINDKDWASSSPQSFILSDGDGVKSVYLWLKYGEDKIADMASSSIVLDTSAPIAAIGGLEEQYDNSGFAVNWSGQDEASSTIASGLADFDVQYRINNNEWQDWISAATSTGAIFNIAVDAGSGIYFIVRARDNAGNVGEWSSEAETKIADAPAEPPAAPVIPNSINDLIVQNIYTSNNSVRLFWTSPENAGLNEDAYYDLRYKEKTGDCDLDLNWAGAVKAASSTIPAPDSLSGQRQTAEITGLTAGTEYCFAAIAYNGEAWSGVSNQASAKTKSIFAVNDLTRPAHSSGYLLTQTLTADKSPYYFDRDARMRTGKVLTIEPGVVIKIGGWYISQSYKYPVIFLIDGKIIAQGTENNPIVFTSIYDDSYGGDSNCDGDATSPGHGSWGGLQISSGDNIFDHVIMKYGGGDRRGLITFYSNNGNQITNSVFENNWHGIDFRAASSSDPSIIEHNMFFNNKSAVIYFHDSANPVIRYNNIYNNNSGIGVSDVAAPIINYNNIYNNGGYGAAVNQWYYSTQLVDVKFNWWGDESGPEHAGNPGGIGSKVTDKIDFSDWLLSMYE
;
A
#
# COMPACT_ATOMS: atom_id res chain seq x y z
N MET A 1 10.37 32.17 51.67
CA MET A 1 11.22 30.96 51.66
C MET A 1 10.79 30.10 50.50
N PHE A 2 11.65 29.83 49.51
CA PHE A 2 11.35 28.85 48.48
C PHE A 2 11.99 27.50 48.82
N SER A 3 11.27 26.41 48.55
CA SER A 3 11.67 25.07 48.97
C SER A 3 12.79 24.51 48.09
N ARG A 4 13.75 23.82 48.71
CA ARG A 4 14.85 23.12 47.98
C ARG A 4 14.38 22.03 47.01
N ARG A 5 13.10 21.62 47.08
CA ARG A 5 12.56 20.50 46.30
C ARG A 5 12.52 20.77 44.79
N ASN A 6 12.22 22.00 44.36
CA ASN A 6 12.08 22.34 42.95
C ASN A 6 13.45 22.50 42.24
N ILE A 7 14.47 22.97 42.97
CA ILE A 7 15.83 23.15 42.42
C ILE A 7 16.42 21.79 41.99
N ASN A 8 16.19 20.71 42.75
CA ASN A 8 16.68 19.39 42.41
C ASN A 8 15.99 18.77 41.18
N ILE A 9 14.72 19.09 40.92
CA ILE A 9 13.99 18.60 39.74
C ILE A 9 14.51 19.30 38.48
N VAL A 10 14.67 20.63 38.53
CA VAL A 10 15.28 21.39 37.43
C VAL A 10 16.73 20.94 37.20
N LEU A 11 17.52 20.74 38.26
CA LEU A 11 18.90 20.24 38.11
C LEU A 11 18.97 18.83 37.52
N ALA A 12 18.06 17.93 37.89
CA ALA A 12 17.99 16.58 37.32
C ALA A 12 17.62 16.63 35.83
N LEU A 13 16.62 17.42 35.44
CA LEU A 13 16.26 17.62 34.04
C LEU A 13 17.40 18.26 33.24
N THR A 14 18.09 19.27 33.78
CA THR A 14 19.26 19.85 33.10
C THR A 14 20.47 18.90 33.04
N LEU A 15 20.63 17.97 33.98
CA LEU A 15 21.70 16.96 33.94
C LEU A 15 21.39 15.84 32.95
N ILE A 16 20.12 15.50 32.75
CA ILE A 16 19.67 14.59 31.69
C ILE A 16 19.83 15.27 30.32
N LEU A 17 19.56 16.58 30.23
CA LEU A 17 19.75 17.39 29.01
C LEU A 17 21.19 17.90 28.79
N SER A 18 22.13 17.63 29.70
CA SER A 18 23.54 18.03 29.58
C SER A 18 24.54 16.87 29.69
N ALA A 19 24.07 15.64 29.89
CA ALA A 19 24.81 14.47 29.47
C ALA A 19 24.67 14.38 27.95
N GLY A 20 25.78 14.38 27.21
CA GLY A 20 25.74 14.23 25.76
C GLY A 20 25.01 12.94 25.39
N ILE A 21 24.05 13.05 24.48
CA ILE A 21 23.29 11.91 23.96
C ILE A 21 24.30 10.88 23.44
N VAL A 22 24.26 9.65 23.97
CA VAL A 22 24.94 8.53 23.34
C VAL A 22 24.10 8.17 22.13
N PHE A 23 24.47 8.68 20.96
CA PHE A 23 23.95 8.17 19.70
C PHE A 23 24.62 6.81 19.44
N GLY A 24 23.83 5.74 19.57
CA GLY A 24 23.95 4.57 18.70
C GLY A 24 23.64 4.96 17.25
N TYR A 25 23.76 4.02 16.33
CA TYR A 25 23.98 4.32 14.91
C TYR A 25 22.70 4.61 14.12
N ASP A 26 22.84 4.83 12.81
CA ASP A 26 21.75 4.48 11.89
C ASP A 26 21.76 2.96 11.70
N ASN A 27 20.64 2.33 12.03
CA ASN A 27 20.56 0.88 12.22
C ASN A 27 20.28 0.14 10.90
N SER A 28 20.18 0.87 9.78
CA SER A 28 19.58 0.38 8.53
C SER A 28 20.50 -0.43 7.61
N VAL A 29 21.82 -0.45 7.83
CA VAL A 29 22.80 -1.02 6.86
C VAL A 29 23.51 -2.28 7.36
N ILE A 30 24.31 -2.20 8.43
CA ILE A 30 25.33 -3.23 8.73
C ILE A 30 24.77 -4.44 9.48
N HIS A 31 23.97 -4.24 10.52
CA HIS A 31 23.30 -5.35 11.22
C HIS A 31 22.32 -6.11 10.30
N PRO A 32 21.54 -5.43 9.42
CA PRO A 32 20.84 -6.07 8.30
C PRO A 32 21.75 -6.92 7.41
N SER A 33 22.83 -6.36 6.85
CA SER A 33 23.70 -7.10 5.91
C SER A 33 24.41 -8.30 6.57
N LEU A 34 24.84 -8.19 7.83
CA LEU A 34 25.40 -9.30 8.60
C LEU A 34 24.36 -10.39 8.91
N THR A 35 23.09 -10.00 9.08
CA THR A 35 21.97 -10.90 9.36
C THR A 35 21.51 -11.65 8.11
N GLU A 36 21.38 -10.95 6.98
CA GLU A 36 21.09 -11.51 5.66
C GLU A 36 22.18 -12.50 5.22
N ALA A 37 23.45 -12.11 5.28
CA ALA A 37 24.58 -12.97 4.93
C ALA A 37 24.69 -14.20 5.85
N ALA A 38 24.31 -14.08 7.13
CA ALA A 38 24.23 -15.20 8.05
C ALA A 38 23.10 -16.19 7.69
N ALA A 39 21.94 -15.66 7.28
CA ALA A 39 20.82 -16.47 6.80
C ALA A 39 21.14 -17.18 5.48
N GLU A 40 21.85 -16.54 4.55
CA GLU A 40 22.30 -17.16 3.30
C GLU A 40 23.27 -18.32 3.57
N ILE A 41 24.28 -18.09 4.42
CA ILE A 41 25.26 -19.12 4.81
C ILE A 41 24.58 -20.31 5.52
N TYR A 42 23.54 -20.06 6.33
CA TYR A 42 22.70 -21.12 6.87
C TYR A 42 21.96 -21.88 5.75
N ASN A 43 21.22 -21.18 4.90
CA ASN A 43 20.44 -21.76 3.79
C ASN A 43 21.28 -22.50 2.74
N ASN A 44 22.58 -22.21 2.64
CA ASN A 44 23.52 -22.90 1.76
C ASN A 44 23.97 -24.29 2.26
N GLN A 45 23.64 -24.67 3.50
CA GLN A 45 23.95 -26.01 4.06
C GLN A 45 22.78 -26.70 4.80
N ALA A 46 21.70 -25.97 5.10
CA ALA A 46 20.59 -26.47 5.89
C ALA A 46 19.63 -27.39 5.09
N ASN A 47 19.13 -28.44 5.76
CA ASN A 47 18.09 -29.33 5.22
C ASN A 47 16.68 -28.69 5.30
N LYS A 48 16.40 -27.95 6.39
CA LYS A 48 15.19 -27.13 6.57
C LYS A 48 15.61 -25.69 6.32
N LYS A 49 15.29 -25.14 5.14
CA LYS A 49 15.61 -23.74 4.80
C LYS A 49 14.63 -22.77 5.46
N ILE A 50 15.10 -21.55 5.70
CA ILE A 50 14.27 -20.40 6.09
C ILE A 50 13.89 -19.59 4.84
N THR A 51 12.68 -19.04 4.82
CA THR A 51 12.12 -18.29 3.68
C THR A 51 12.59 -16.83 3.68
N ASN A 52 12.50 -16.13 2.54
CA ASN A 52 12.85 -14.71 2.44
C ASN A 52 12.09 -13.89 3.50
N GLN A 53 10.76 -14.05 3.60
CA GLN A 53 9.93 -13.42 4.63
C GLN A 53 10.43 -13.65 6.07
N GLN A 54 10.98 -14.83 6.38
CA GLN A 54 11.59 -15.12 7.68
C GLN A 54 12.96 -14.43 7.88
N ILE A 55 13.71 -14.21 6.80
CA ILE A 55 14.94 -13.41 6.78
C ILE A 55 14.58 -11.93 6.99
N ASP A 56 13.57 -11.42 6.30
CA ASP A 56 13.08 -10.03 6.45
C ASP A 56 12.64 -9.75 7.89
N TRP A 57 11.98 -10.71 8.55
CA TRP A 57 11.63 -10.62 9.97
C TRP A 57 12.86 -10.60 10.88
N MET A 58 13.90 -11.41 10.62
CA MET A 58 15.17 -11.34 11.36
C MET A 58 15.93 -10.03 11.10
N VAL A 59 15.92 -9.51 9.87
CA VAL A 59 16.52 -8.22 9.52
C VAL A 59 15.80 -7.09 10.26
N GLY A 60 14.46 -7.03 10.19
CA GLY A 60 13.68 -6.05 10.96
C GLY A 60 13.90 -6.14 12.47
N GLY A 61 14.12 -7.35 13.00
CA GLY A 61 14.49 -7.57 14.40
C GLY A 61 15.89 -7.07 14.75
N SER A 62 16.87 -7.18 13.84
CA SER A 62 18.24 -6.67 14.08
C SER A 62 18.32 -5.15 14.01
N ILE A 63 17.48 -4.48 13.20
CA ILE A 63 17.31 -3.02 13.20
C ILE A 63 16.70 -2.53 14.52
N ALA A 64 15.75 -3.29 15.08
CA ALA A 64 14.97 -2.90 16.25
C ALA A 64 15.69 -3.08 17.61
N GLU A 65 16.87 -3.71 17.67
CA GLU A 65 17.61 -3.91 18.94
C GLU A 65 18.45 -2.70 19.37
N ASP A 66 18.77 -1.77 18.47
CA ASP A 66 19.43 -0.48 18.81
C ASP A 66 18.41 0.68 18.95
N ALA A 67 17.14 0.34 19.16
CA ALA A 67 16.11 1.32 19.54
C ALA A 67 16.22 1.73 21.03
N ILE A 68 15.99 3.01 21.34
CA ILE A 68 16.02 3.52 22.72
C ILE A 68 15.04 2.73 23.62
N PRO A 69 15.42 2.22 24.81
CA PRO A 69 16.71 2.36 25.51
C PRO A 69 17.58 1.08 25.45
N ARG A 70 17.37 0.19 24.48
CA ARG A 70 17.96 -1.17 24.43
C ARG A 70 19.49 -1.15 24.34
N TYR A 71 20.04 -0.21 23.58
CA TYR A 71 21.48 0.02 23.33
C TYR A 71 22.40 0.03 24.55
N LEU A 72 21.87 0.38 25.72
CA LEU A 72 22.60 0.33 26.99
C LEU A 72 23.15 -1.08 27.30
N ASN A 73 22.57 -2.13 26.73
CA ASN A 73 22.86 -3.53 27.02
C ASN A 73 23.76 -4.21 25.96
N HIS A 74 24.16 -3.54 24.88
CA HIS A 74 24.99 -4.13 23.80
C HIS A 74 26.41 -4.52 24.22
N PHE A 75 26.87 -3.99 25.35
CA PHE A 75 28.23 -4.18 25.85
C PHE A 75 28.43 -5.53 26.57
N TYR A 76 29.55 -6.19 26.36
CA TYR A 76 29.99 -7.35 27.14
C TYR A 76 31.52 -7.50 27.14
N ASN A 77 32.15 -7.09 28.23
CA ASN A 77 33.59 -7.27 28.44
C ASN A 77 33.89 -8.69 28.96
N PRO A 78 34.52 -9.58 28.16
CA PRO A 78 34.66 -11.00 28.48
C PRO A 78 35.69 -11.29 29.58
N THR A 79 36.56 -10.32 29.90
CA THR A 79 37.55 -10.45 30.99
C THR A 79 36.95 -10.09 32.36
N THR A 80 35.86 -9.32 32.39
CA THR A 80 35.21 -8.88 33.64
C THR A 80 33.81 -9.44 33.85
N GLY A 81 33.16 -9.98 32.82
CA GLY A 81 31.79 -10.48 32.87
C GLY A 81 30.72 -9.39 32.97
N LYS A 82 31.06 -8.14 32.64
CA LYS A 82 30.18 -6.96 32.78
C LYS A 82 29.80 -6.35 31.43
N GLY A 83 28.58 -5.82 31.34
CA GLY A 83 28.21 -4.82 30.34
C GLY A 83 28.55 -3.39 30.79
N LEU A 84 27.87 -2.40 30.21
CA LEU A 84 28.15 -0.98 30.39
C LEU A 84 28.00 -0.53 31.86
N ASP A 85 28.98 0.21 32.37
CA ASP A 85 29.04 0.71 33.76
C ASP A 85 29.60 2.15 33.81
N SER A 86 29.03 3.05 33.00
CA SER A 86 29.45 4.46 32.85
C SER A 86 28.72 5.39 33.83
N GLY A 87 28.87 5.11 35.12
CA GLY A 87 28.36 5.96 36.21
C GLY A 87 26.84 6.00 36.32
N ALA A 88 26.20 6.92 35.57
CA ALA A 88 24.75 7.08 35.50
C ALA A 88 24.11 6.16 34.45
N LEU A 89 24.83 5.81 33.38
CA LEU A 89 24.40 4.84 32.38
C LEU A 89 24.93 3.45 32.73
N LYS A 90 24.03 2.47 32.84
CA LYS A 90 24.34 1.07 33.17
C LYS A 90 23.41 0.15 32.39
N GLY A 91 23.96 -0.95 31.87
CA GLY A 91 23.18 -2.01 31.23
C GLY A 91 23.51 -3.39 31.80
N ALA A 92 22.67 -4.37 31.47
CA ALA A 92 23.05 -5.77 31.58
C ALA A 92 24.17 -6.08 30.56
N PRO A 93 24.99 -7.13 30.78
CA PRO A 93 25.84 -7.66 29.71
C PRO A 93 24.96 -8.19 28.56
N ALA A 94 25.32 -7.92 27.30
CA ALA A 94 24.56 -8.35 26.11
C ALA A 94 24.16 -9.83 26.15
N LYS A 95 25.11 -10.67 26.58
CA LYS A 95 24.97 -12.11 26.79
C LYS A 95 23.86 -12.50 27.79
N GLU A 96 23.60 -11.69 28.81
CA GLU A 96 22.53 -11.94 29.79
C GLU A 96 21.23 -11.23 29.40
N TRP A 97 21.32 -10.06 28.75
CA TRP A 97 20.17 -9.38 28.15
C TRP A 97 19.46 -10.25 27.10
N ALA A 98 20.22 -10.96 26.26
CA ALA A 98 19.73 -11.99 25.35
C ALA A 98 18.88 -13.09 26.04
N LYS A 99 19.15 -13.40 27.31
CA LYS A 99 18.45 -14.45 28.08
C LYS A 99 17.21 -13.94 28.81
N LYS A 100 17.21 -12.68 29.23
CA LYS A 100 16.08 -12.02 29.88
C LYS A 100 16.12 -10.53 29.59
N GLN A 101 15.09 -10.05 28.88
CA GLN A 101 14.83 -8.63 28.70
C GLN A 101 13.73 -8.18 29.67
N ASP A 102 13.73 -6.91 30.04
CA ASP A 102 12.78 -6.31 30.98
C ASP A 102 12.57 -4.86 30.53
N SER A 103 11.77 -4.68 29.46
CA SER A 103 11.65 -3.41 28.74
C SER A 103 10.20 -3.05 28.39
N VAL A 104 9.91 -1.76 28.42
CA VAL A 104 8.68 -1.18 27.84
C VAL A 104 8.60 -1.34 26.32
N SER A 105 9.73 -1.59 25.65
CA SER A 105 9.82 -1.91 24.21
C SER A 105 9.65 -3.42 23.91
N GLY A 106 8.97 -4.15 24.79
CA GLY A 106 8.69 -5.60 24.66
C GLY A 106 9.86 -6.52 25.07
N ASP A 107 9.57 -7.82 25.17
CA ASP A 107 10.55 -8.89 25.42
C ASP A 107 10.79 -9.70 24.13
N TYR A 108 12.05 -9.82 23.75
CA TYR A 108 12.57 -10.63 22.64
C TYR A 108 13.70 -11.58 23.09
N SER A 109 13.75 -11.90 24.39
CA SER A 109 14.68 -12.87 24.95
C SER A 109 14.51 -14.27 24.36
N VAL A 110 15.52 -15.12 24.52
CA VAL A 110 15.49 -16.55 24.15
C VAL A 110 14.24 -17.27 24.68
N GLY A 111 13.79 -16.91 25.89
CA GLY A 111 12.54 -17.44 26.45
C GLY A 111 11.30 -17.01 25.67
N ALA A 112 11.20 -15.73 25.34
CA ALA A 112 10.12 -15.18 24.52
C ALA A 112 10.10 -15.79 23.11
N ILE A 113 11.25 -15.92 22.43
CA ILE A 113 11.36 -16.52 21.10
C ILE A 113 10.73 -17.92 21.06
N PHE A 114 11.07 -18.78 22.04
CA PHE A 114 10.52 -20.12 22.11
C PHE A 114 9.05 -20.17 22.54
N ASN A 115 8.50 -19.14 23.18
CA ASN A 115 7.08 -19.08 23.52
C ASN A 115 6.24 -18.62 22.33
N ASN A 116 6.64 -17.53 21.65
CA ASN A 116 5.98 -17.04 20.44
C ASN A 116 5.90 -18.14 19.36
N TYR A 117 6.97 -18.93 19.18
CA TYR A 117 6.95 -20.07 18.24
C TYR A 117 5.92 -21.16 18.61
N ARG A 118 5.74 -21.48 19.90
CA ARG A 118 4.71 -22.44 20.39
C ARG A 118 3.29 -21.89 20.29
N GLU A 119 3.15 -20.57 20.37
CA GLU A 119 1.88 -19.86 20.28
C GLU A 119 1.49 -19.56 18.82
N GLY A 120 2.38 -19.83 17.86
CA GLY A 120 2.15 -19.66 16.42
C GLY A 120 2.56 -18.30 15.86
N ASP A 121 3.03 -17.36 16.69
CA ASP A 121 3.56 -16.06 16.24
C ASP A 121 4.99 -16.22 15.70
N LEU A 122 5.06 -16.74 14.48
CA LEU A 122 6.32 -16.90 13.74
C LEU A 122 6.99 -15.55 13.46
N LYS A 123 6.21 -14.49 13.21
CA LYS A 123 6.77 -13.15 12.94
C LYS A 123 7.55 -12.64 14.14
N ARG A 124 6.96 -12.70 15.33
CA ARG A 124 7.60 -12.25 16.58
C ARG A 124 8.71 -13.18 17.05
N ALA A 125 8.60 -14.48 16.80
CA ALA A 125 9.69 -15.44 17.05
C ALA A 125 10.93 -15.15 16.19
N TYR A 126 10.77 -14.94 14.88
CA TYR A 126 11.90 -14.65 13.97
C TYR A 126 12.44 -13.22 14.13
N GLN A 127 11.58 -12.22 14.41
CA GLN A 127 12.05 -10.90 14.87
C GLN A 127 12.96 -11.03 16.09
N GLY A 128 12.56 -11.83 17.09
CA GLY A 128 13.39 -12.10 18.27
C GLY A 128 14.74 -12.74 17.94
N ILE A 129 14.83 -13.64 16.95
CA ILE A 129 16.14 -14.14 16.47
C ILE A 129 17.00 -12.96 15.96
N GLY A 130 16.41 -12.03 15.20
CA GLY A 130 17.06 -10.79 14.78
C GLY A 130 17.66 -9.97 15.93
N HIS A 131 16.88 -9.75 16.99
CA HIS A 131 17.35 -9.07 18.21
C HIS A 131 18.55 -9.80 18.86
N ILE A 132 18.57 -11.14 18.84
CA ILE A 132 19.72 -11.92 19.36
C ILE A 132 20.93 -11.85 18.42
N LEU A 133 20.73 -11.80 17.10
CA LEU A 133 21.81 -11.69 16.12
C LEU A 133 22.54 -10.34 16.20
N HIS A 134 21.81 -9.25 16.43
CA HIS A 134 22.40 -7.92 16.68
C HIS A 134 23.42 -7.97 17.84
N LEU A 135 22.98 -8.46 19.01
CA LEU A 135 23.82 -8.61 20.21
C LEU A 135 25.03 -9.54 20.02
N ILE A 136 24.97 -10.46 19.05
CA ILE A 136 26.10 -11.33 18.67
C ILE A 136 27.07 -10.57 17.75
N GLN A 137 26.57 -9.75 16.84
CA GLN A 137 27.37 -8.92 15.92
C GLN A 137 28.14 -7.83 16.69
N ASP A 138 27.55 -7.26 17.75
CA ASP A 138 28.22 -6.37 18.73
C ASP A 138 29.52 -6.97 19.29
N MET A 139 29.57 -8.29 19.47
CA MET A 139 30.75 -8.95 20.03
C MET A 139 31.94 -8.94 19.08
N SER A 140 31.75 -8.49 17.83
CA SER A 140 32.83 -8.19 16.91
C SER A 140 33.39 -6.77 17.09
N VAL A 141 32.60 -5.83 17.62
CA VAL A 141 32.99 -4.43 17.85
C VAL A 141 34.01 -4.33 19.01
N PRO A 142 35.20 -3.73 18.79
CA PRO A 142 36.21 -3.61 19.84
C PRO A 142 35.76 -2.78 21.05
N ALA A 143 34.92 -1.76 20.85
CA ALA A 143 34.38 -0.93 21.93
C ALA A 143 33.34 -1.68 22.80
N HIS A 144 32.37 -2.35 22.17
CA HIS A 144 31.31 -3.11 22.88
C HIS A 144 31.89 -4.25 23.71
N THR A 145 33.00 -4.86 23.26
CA THR A 145 33.72 -5.88 24.03
C THR A 145 34.69 -5.33 25.08
N ARG A 146 34.85 -4.00 25.18
CA ARG A 146 35.74 -3.34 26.16
C ARG A 146 35.01 -2.58 27.26
N ASN A 147 33.71 -2.35 27.11
CA ASN A 147 32.92 -1.39 27.91
C ASN A 147 33.41 0.05 27.72
N ASP A 148 33.68 0.41 26.46
CA ASP A 148 34.18 1.72 26.03
C ASP A 148 33.02 2.58 25.50
N PRO A 149 32.46 3.52 26.30
CA PRO A 149 31.28 4.29 25.92
C PRO A 149 31.61 5.41 24.94
N HIS A 150 30.99 5.41 23.77
CA HIS A 150 31.38 6.21 22.62
C HIS A 150 30.31 7.23 22.17
N PRO A 151 29.91 8.21 23.01
CA PRO A 151 28.76 9.10 22.76
C PRO A 151 28.81 9.98 21.49
N ASN A 152 29.90 9.95 20.74
CA ASN A 152 30.07 10.69 19.48
C ASN A 152 30.51 9.73 18.35
N GLY A 153 30.13 8.46 18.44
CA GLY A 153 30.54 7.37 17.56
C GLY A 153 31.91 6.74 17.88
N ASP A 154 31.99 5.43 17.64
CA ASP A 154 33.22 4.67 17.43
C ASP A 154 33.73 4.82 15.99
N PRO A 155 35.07 4.93 15.78
CA PRO A 155 35.63 5.14 14.45
C PRO A 155 35.70 3.86 13.60
N PHE A 156 35.62 2.66 14.17
CA PHE A 156 35.55 1.39 13.42
C PHE A 156 34.12 1.08 12.96
N GLU A 157 33.11 1.32 13.80
CA GLU A 157 31.70 1.15 13.42
C GLU A 157 31.30 2.15 12.33
N ALA A 158 31.67 3.43 12.45
CA ALA A 158 31.46 4.43 11.40
C ALA A 158 32.23 4.13 10.09
N TRP A 159 33.38 3.43 10.18
CA TRP A 159 34.06 2.92 8.98
C TRP A 159 33.32 1.70 8.39
N ALA A 160 32.78 0.83 9.24
CA ALA A 160 32.02 -0.34 8.81
C ALA A 160 30.73 0.06 8.11
N GLU A 161 30.03 1.09 8.59
CA GLU A 161 28.84 1.69 7.96
C GLU A 161 29.08 2.03 6.48
N GLN A 162 30.15 2.77 6.17
CA GLN A 162 30.43 3.20 4.79
C GLN A 162 31.12 2.11 3.92
N TYR A 163 32.03 1.32 4.48
CA TYR A 163 32.93 0.45 3.71
C TYR A 163 32.79 -1.05 4.00
N GLY A 164 32.01 -1.43 5.01
CA GLY A 164 31.90 -2.78 5.55
C GLY A 164 31.05 -3.71 4.68
N LYS A 165 31.62 -4.22 3.60
CA LYS A 165 30.96 -5.22 2.75
C LYS A 165 31.30 -6.65 3.21
N VAL A 166 30.28 -7.47 3.50
CA VAL A 166 30.45 -8.85 3.96
C VAL A 166 31.01 -9.71 2.83
N ASN A 167 32.17 -10.34 3.06
CA ASN A 167 32.81 -11.16 2.04
C ASN A 167 32.45 -12.64 2.24
N LEU A 168 31.35 -13.07 1.62
CA LEU A 168 30.85 -14.46 1.68
C LEU A 168 31.93 -15.48 1.31
N ASN A 169 32.76 -15.21 0.30
CA ASN A 169 33.86 -16.08 -0.12
C ASN A 169 34.99 -16.24 0.92
N LYS A 170 35.07 -15.36 1.92
CA LYS A 170 35.96 -15.47 3.08
C LYS A 170 35.25 -15.95 4.35
N THR A 171 33.93 -16.15 4.29
CA THR A 171 33.07 -16.42 5.45
C THR A 171 32.63 -17.86 5.43
N SER A 172 32.89 -18.59 6.51
CA SER A 172 32.42 -19.96 6.69
C SER A 172 31.46 -20.02 7.87
N PHE A 173 30.48 -20.91 7.80
CA PHE A 173 29.63 -21.25 8.94
C PHE A 173 30.47 -21.68 10.15
N ILE A 174 30.14 -21.15 11.32
CA ILE A 174 30.73 -21.52 12.60
C ILE A 174 29.60 -22.01 13.50
N LYS A 175 29.59 -23.32 13.76
CA LYS A 175 28.57 -23.99 14.56
C LYS A 175 28.49 -23.37 15.97
N ALA A 176 27.29 -23.00 16.41
CA ALA A 176 27.01 -22.68 17.81
C ALA A 176 26.56 -23.96 18.55
N ASP A 177 27.31 -24.38 19.57
CA ASP A 177 26.83 -25.38 20.55
C ASP A 177 26.00 -24.72 21.68
N GLY A 178 25.97 -23.38 21.72
CA GLY A 178 25.02 -22.58 22.48
C GLY A 178 25.38 -21.09 22.46
N LEU A 179 24.41 -20.19 22.64
CA LEU A 179 24.63 -18.73 22.60
C LEU A 179 25.74 -18.29 23.56
N ASP A 180 25.80 -18.90 24.74
CA ASP A 180 26.81 -18.67 25.78
C ASP A 180 28.26 -18.86 25.28
N GLN A 181 28.48 -19.79 24.36
CA GLN A 181 29.76 -20.03 23.69
C GLN A 181 30.05 -18.90 22.70
N VAL A 182 29.08 -18.57 21.83
CA VAL A 182 29.27 -17.60 20.75
C VAL A 182 29.60 -16.21 21.29
N PHE A 183 28.81 -15.71 22.25
CA PHE A 183 29.11 -14.46 22.96
C PHE A 183 30.51 -14.46 23.56
N ASN A 184 30.94 -15.59 24.16
CA ASN A 184 32.27 -15.70 24.76
C ASN A 184 33.39 -15.71 23.71
N GLU A 185 33.27 -16.52 22.65
CA GLU A 185 34.35 -16.73 21.68
C GLU A 185 34.56 -15.49 20.80
N LEU A 186 33.47 -14.89 20.30
CA LEU A 186 33.56 -13.69 19.47
C LEU A 186 34.04 -12.48 20.27
N ALA A 187 33.51 -12.26 21.48
CA ALA A 187 33.96 -11.17 22.34
C ALA A 187 35.43 -11.33 22.76
N ASN A 188 35.87 -12.54 23.12
CA ASN A 188 37.28 -12.79 23.39
C ASN A 188 38.15 -12.61 22.15
N TYR A 189 37.67 -12.93 20.95
CA TYR A 189 38.42 -12.68 19.73
C TYR A 189 38.62 -11.19 19.49
N SER A 190 37.55 -10.38 19.60
CA SER A 190 37.65 -8.93 19.41
C SER A 190 38.53 -8.27 20.49
N HIS A 191 38.23 -8.53 21.77
CA HIS A 191 38.92 -7.97 22.94
C HIS A 191 40.43 -8.29 23.00
N ASN A 192 40.89 -9.39 22.41
CA ASN A 192 42.32 -9.78 22.47
C ASN A 192 43.14 -9.42 21.23
N ASN A 193 42.52 -9.00 20.11
CA ASN A 193 43.24 -8.75 18.85
C ASN A 193 43.16 -7.31 18.33
N PHE A 194 42.19 -6.51 18.78
CA PHE A 194 41.89 -5.18 18.24
C PHE A 194 41.79 -4.12 19.34
N PHE A 195 41.97 -2.84 18.99
CA PHE A 195 41.89 -1.72 19.92
C PHE A 195 40.56 -0.96 19.74
N SER A 196 40.15 -0.25 20.78
CA SER A 196 39.12 0.80 20.71
C SER A 196 39.76 2.16 20.99
N LYS A 197 39.05 3.24 20.69
CA LYS A 197 39.53 4.63 20.77
C LYS A 197 40.20 4.96 22.11
N ASP A 198 39.55 4.68 23.23
CA ASP A 198 40.02 5.11 24.56
C ASP A 198 40.93 4.05 25.23
N THR A 199 41.18 2.91 24.57
CA THR A 199 42.11 1.87 25.06
C THR A 199 43.52 1.95 24.48
N ILE A 200 43.77 2.83 23.49
CA ILE A 200 45.10 3.06 22.90
C ILE A 200 46.15 3.48 23.95
N ASP A 201 45.85 4.50 24.75
CA ASP A 201 46.80 5.09 25.72
C ASP A 201 46.99 4.21 26.98
N ASN A 202 46.15 3.19 27.17
CA ASN A 202 46.04 2.43 28.41
C ASN A 202 46.96 1.19 28.45
N ASN A 203 48.27 1.44 28.57
CA ASN A 203 49.31 0.46 28.93
C ASN A 203 49.53 -0.73 27.97
N PHE A 204 48.86 -0.85 26.83
CA PHE A 204 49.03 -2.00 25.95
C PHE A 204 50.43 -2.01 25.31
N LYS A 205 51.18 -3.10 25.54
CA LYS A 205 52.59 -3.16 25.14
C LYS A 205 52.74 -3.69 23.73
N PHE A 206 53.07 -2.81 22.79
CA PHE A 206 53.43 -3.11 21.39
C PHE A 206 54.63 -4.08 21.21
N ASN A 207 55.25 -4.56 22.30
CA ASN A 207 56.51 -5.31 22.35
C ASN A 207 56.62 -6.55 21.46
N ASN A 208 55.50 -7.13 21.02
CA ASN A 208 55.45 -8.35 20.20
C ASN A 208 54.94 -8.10 18.77
N LEU A 209 54.64 -6.84 18.40
CA LEU A 209 54.03 -6.49 17.12
C LEU A 209 55.11 -6.07 16.10
N LYS A 210 54.93 -6.50 14.86
CA LYS A 210 55.80 -6.12 13.74
C LYS A 210 55.53 -4.65 13.41
N ILE A 211 56.56 -3.80 13.30
CA ILE A 211 56.40 -2.38 12.95
C ILE A 211 57.18 -2.07 11.68
N GLU A 212 56.49 -1.54 10.67
CA GLU A 212 57.07 -1.19 9.36
C GLU A 212 56.73 0.25 8.99
N LYS A 213 57.56 0.89 8.16
CA LYS A 213 57.31 2.27 7.68
C LYS A 213 56.15 2.29 6.69
N ASP A 214 55.36 3.36 6.75
CA ASP A 214 54.46 3.70 5.65
C ASP A 214 55.31 4.05 4.42
N LEU A 215 54.96 3.54 3.25
CA LEU A 215 55.67 3.86 2.00
C LEU A 215 55.26 5.23 1.45
N ASP A 216 54.10 5.72 1.87
CA ASP A 216 53.48 6.95 1.38
C ASP A 216 53.86 8.20 2.19
N GLY A 217 54.53 8.04 3.34
CA GLY A 217 54.86 9.11 4.28
C GLY A 217 56.16 8.90 5.05
N VAL A 218 57.05 9.90 5.07
CA VAL A 218 58.43 9.80 5.59
C VAL A 218 58.49 9.47 7.10
N ASP A 219 57.51 9.98 7.86
CA ASP A 219 57.50 10.06 9.32
C ASP A 219 56.36 9.23 9.98
N SER A 220 55.84 8.21 9.28
CA SER A 220 54.79 7.32 9.79
C SER A 220 55.07 5.83 9.59
N LYS A 221 54.43 4.99 10.41
CA LYS A 221 54.58 3.53 10.50
C LYS A 221 53.24 2.86 10.77
N TYR A 222 53.13 1.55 10.54
CA TYR A 222 52.03 0.73 11.10
C TYR A 222 52.59 -0.35 12.02
N ALA A 223 51.82 -0.72 13.03
CA ALA A 223 52.00 -1.97 13.76
C ALA A 223 51.09 -3.06 13.17
N TYR A 224 51.58 -4.29 13.10
CA TYR A 224 50.89 -5.43 12.48
C TYR A 224 50.74 -6.62 13.45
N ASN A 225 49.61 -7.31 13.34
CA ASN A 225 49.33 -8.63 13.91
C ASN A 225 49.25 -9.65 12.76
N GLY A 226 50.31 -10.46 12.58
CA GLY A 226 50.52 -11.19 11.34
C GLY A 226 50.77 -10.23 10.18
N ASP A 227 50.01 -10.38 9.10
CA ASP A 227 50.05 -9.49 7.91
C ASP A 227 49.06 -8.30 8.00
N TYR A 228 48.23 -8.26 9.05
CA TYR A 228 47.16 -7.27 9.22
C TYR A 228 47.62 -6.08 10.07
N LYS A 229 47.39 -4.85 9.56
CA LYS A 229 47.63 -3.57 10.23
C LYS A 229 46.62 -3.38 11.35
N ILE A 230 47.12 -3.10 12.56
CA ILE A 230 46.27 -2.96 13.75
C ILE A 230 46.27 -1.58 14.41
N ILE A 231 47.26 -0.74 14.11
CA ILE A 231 47.24 0.71 14.35
C ILE A 231 48.30 1.42 13.49
N LYS A 232 48.07 2.69 13.14
CA LYS A 232 49.08 3.59 12.56
C LYS A 232 49.76 4.41 13.66
N ILE A 233 51.04 4.71 13.46
CA ILE A 233 51.87 5.48 14.37
C ILE A 233 52.49 6.63 13.55
N LYS A 234 52.19 7.89 13.87
CA LYS A 234 52.89 9.07 13.34
C LYS A 234 53.87 9.56 14.40
N GLU A 235 55.12 9.81 14.02
CA GLU A 235 56.18 10.18 14.96
C GLU A 235 56.42 11.70 14.96
N TYR A 236 56.12 12.36 16.09
CA TYR A 236 56.32 13.80 16.27
C TYR A 236 57.41 14.09 17.31
N LEU A 237 57.99 15.30 17.26
CA LEU A 237 59.03 15.75 18.21
C LEU A 237 58.57 15.78 19.69
N TRP A 238 57.27 15.67 19.93
CA TRP A 238 56.64 15.79 21.25
C TRP A 238 56.05 14.45 21.76
N GLY A 239 56.05 13.40 20.94
CA GLY A 239 55.40 12.11 21.21
C GLY A 239 54.95 11.41 19.92
N ASN A 240 54.40 10.20 20.06
CA ASN A 240 53.75 9.50 18.95
C ASN A 240 52.24 9.81 18.97
N GLU A 241 51.67 10.03 17.80
CA GLU A 241 50.22 9.98 17.61
C GLU A 241 49.84 8.59 17.10
N TYR A 242 48.82 8.00 17.71
CA TYR A 242 48.25 6.72 17.32
C TYR A 242 46.93 6.95 16.58
N VAL A 243 46.78 6.34 15.41
CA VAL A 243 45.65 6.61 14.51
C VAL A 243 45.09 5.31 13.96
N PHE A 244 43.77 5.17 14.02
CA PHE A 244 43.05 4.26 13.14
C PHE A 244 42.76 4.98 11.83
N ASP A 245 43.54 4.70 10.79
CA ASP A 245 43.22 5.15 9.44
C ASP A 245 42.52 4.04 8.65
N PHE A 246 42.04 4.36 7.45
CA PHE A 246 41.35 3.43 6.56
C PHE A 246 42.07 2.08 6.42
N LYS A 247 43.42 2.09 6.33
CA LYS A 247 44.22 0.87 6.16
C LYS A 247 44.22 -0.02 7.41
N VAL A 248 43.79 0.47 8.57
CA VAL A 248 43.63 -0.30 9.81
C VAL A 248 42.21 -0.88 9.93
N HIS A 249 41.17 -0.07 9.76
CA HIS A 249 39.79 -0.57 9.86
C HIS A 249 39.43 -1.58 8.76
N LEU A 250 39.98 -1.42 7.55
CA LEU A 250 39.85 -2.43 6.50
C LEU A 250 40.39 -3.80 6.95
N ASP A 251 41.50 -3.82 7.69
CA ASP A 251 42.09 -5.06 8.19
C ASP A 251 41.31 -5.61 9.40
N TYR A 252 40.75 -4.73 10.27
CA TYR A 252 39.80 -5.12 11.32
C TYR A 252 38.60 -5.84 10.70
N TRP A 253 37.95 -5.22 9.71
CA TRP A 253 36.76 -5.75 9.05
C TRP A 253 37.01 -7.08 8.34
N ASN A 254 38.16 -7.22 7.66
CA ASN A 254 38.56 -8.47 7.02
C ASN A 254 38.77 -9.64 8.02
N MET A 255 38.98 -9.36 9.30
CA MET A 255 39.16 -10.36 10.36
C MET A 255 37.91 -10.59 11.22
N LEU A 256 37.09 -9.55 11.41
CA LEU A 256 35.93 -9.54 12.30
C LEU A 256 34.61 -9.91 11.61
N SER A 257 34.29 -9.31 10.46
CA SER A 257 33.01 -9.56 9.77
C SER A 257 32.80 -11.03 9.33
N PRO A 258 33.83 -11.82 8.90
CA PRO A 258 33.62 -13.23 8.58
C PRO A 258 33.35 -14.08 9.83
N LYS A 259 33.75 -13.62 11.01
CA LYS A 259 33.44 -14.27 12.28
C LYS A 259 32.05 -13.89 12.78
N ALA A 260 31.71 -12.60 12.77
CA ALA A 260 30.37 -12.13 13.14
C ALA A 260 29.29 -12.85 12.33
N THR A 261 29.43 -12.86 11.00
CA THR A 261 28.51 -13.54 10.08
C THR A 261 28.53 -15.07 10.25
N GLY A 262 29.72 -15.67 10.33
CA GLY A 262 29.88 -17.12 10.44
C GLY A 262 29.28 -17.70 11.73
N TYR A 263 29.45 -17.01 12.86
CA TYR A 263 28.81 -17.35 14.13
C TYR A 263 27.30 -17.05 14.12
N SER A 264 26.88 -15.94 13.51
CA SER A 264 25.45 -15.60 13.35
C SER A 264 24.68 -16.69 12.60
N ALA A 265 25.27 -17.27 11.55
CA ALA A 265 24.69 -18.41 10.84
C ALA A 265 24.55 -19.65 11.75
N GLY A 266 25.50 -19.86 12.66
CA GLY A 266 25.41 -20.88 13.72
C GLY A 266 24.32 -20.62 14.76
N VAL A 267 24.02 -19.36 15.05
CA VAL A 267 22.92 -18.96 15.94
C VAL A 267 21.56 -19.21 15.28
N VAL A 268 21.41 -18.93 13.98
CA VAL A 268 20.22 -19.34 13.20
C VAL A 268 20.05 -20.87 13.25
N ASP A 269 21.11 -21.63 12.98
CA ASP A 269 21.09 -23.10 13.06
C ASP A 269 20.67 -23.63 14.44
N TYR A 270 21.14 -22.99 15.52
CA TYR A 270 20.71 -23.30 16.88
C TYR A 270 19.19 -23.10 17.07
N PHE A 271 18.64 -21.93 16.72
CA PHE A 271 17.20 -21.67 16.88
C PHE A 271 16.33 -22.61 16.06
N ILE A 272 16.64 -22.84 14.78
CA ILE A 272 15.85 -23.77 13.94
C ILE A 272 15.89 -25.21 14.48
N LYS A 273 17.01 -25.64 15.11
CA LYS A 273 17.12 -26.95 15.76
C LYS A 273 16.32 -27.05 17.06
N GLU A 274 16.14 -25.97 17.81
CA GLU A 274 15.24 -25.96 18.98
C GLU A 274 13.76 -25.90 18.54
N PHE A 275 13.42 -25.12 17.52
CA PHE A 275 12.10 -25.13 16.88
C PHE A 275 11.72 -26.54 16.38
N GLU A 276 12.65 -27.23 15.72
CA GLU A 276 12.46 -28.63 15.30
C GLU A 276 12.24 -29.62 16.46
N LYS A 277 12.65 -29.30 17.70
CA LYS A 277 12.31 -30.12 18.88
C LYS A 277 10.92 -29.79 19.38
N ILE A 278 10.52 -28.51 19.35
CA ILE A 278 9.16 -28.07 19.67
C ILE A 278 8.16 -28.73 18.71
N ASP A 279 8.40 -28.68 17.39
CA ASP A 279 7.60 -29.35 16.35
C ASP A 279 7.33 -30.84 16.70
N LYS A 280 8.39 -31.55 17.15
CA LYS A 280 8.38 -32.98 17.48
C LYS A 280 7.71 -33.26 18.84
N GLU A 281 7.95 -32.43 19.84
CA GLU A 281 7.28 -32.50 21.13
C GLU A 281 5.77 -32.25 21.00
N GLU A 282 5.35 -31.27 20.20
CA GLU A 282 3.95 -30.94 20.01
C GLU A 282 3.24 -31.97 19.14
N SER A 283 3.90 -32.49 18.11
CA SER A 283 3.45 -33.69 17.39
C SER A 283 3.25 -34.90 18.33
N ALA A 284 4.10 -35.05 19.35
CA ALA A 284 3.95 -36.09 20.37
C ALA A 284 2.84 -35.78 21.38
N LYS A 285 2.72 -34.54 21.85
CA LYS A 285 1.66 -34.05 22.75
C LYS A 285 0.28 -34.13 22.09
N GLN A 286 0.15 -33.83 20.80
CA GLN A 286 -1.09 -34.02 20.05
C GLN A 286 -1.46 -35.50 19.95
N LYS A 287 -0.51 -36.40 19.67
CA LYS A 287 -0.75 -37.85 19.67
C LYS A 287 -1.16 -38.35 21.07
N LEU A 288 -0.51 -37.89 22.13
CA LEU A 288 -0.89 -38.17 23.52
C LEU A 288 -2.26 -37.57 23.89
N SER A 289 -2.60 -36.39 23.39
CA SER A 289 -3.90 -35.72 23.58
C SER A 289 -5.02 -36.45 22.83
N PHE A 290 -4.75 -36.97 21.63
CA PHE A 290 -5.65 -37.84 20.88
C PHE A 290 -5.94 -39.13 21.66
N TRP A 291 -4.90 -39.82 22.16
CA TRP A 291 -5.07 -40.98 23.05
C TRP A 291 -5.74 -40.62 24.39
N GLY A 292 -5.52 -39.43 24.94
CA GLY A 292 -6.18 -38.93 26.14
C GLY A 292 -7.67 -38.62 25.94
N LYS A 293 -8.04 -38.05 24.77
CA LYS A 293 -9.43 -37.84 24.36
C LYS A 293 -10.14 -39.17 24.10
N ILE A 294 -9.46 -40.17 23.54
CA ILE A 294 -9.95 -41.55 23.41
C ILE A 294 -10.12 -42.18 24.81
N GLY A 295 -9.14 -42.04 25.70
CA GLY A 295 -9.22 -42.55 27.08
C GLY A 295 -10.35 -41.93 27.90
N ASN A 296 -10.58 -40.62 27.77
CA ASN A 296 -11.71 -39.96 28.43
C ASN A 296 -13.06 -40.32 27.80
N LYS A 297 -13.15 -40.57 26.49
CA LYS A 297 -14.36 -41.17 25.89
C LYS A 297 -14.60 -42.60 26.37
N LEU A 298 -13.55 -43.40 26.59
CA LEU A 298 -13.66 -44.75 27.17
C LEU A 298 -14.11 -44.72 28.64
N ASN A 299 -13.69 -43.73 29.43
CA ASN A 299 -14.17 -43.55 30.81
C ASN A 299 -15.70 -43.29 30.89
N ILE A 300 -16.30 -42.68 29.86
CA ILE A 300 -17.75 -42.41 29.82
C ILE A 300 -18.56 -43.71 29.63
N PHE A 301 -17.99 -44.75 29.02
CA PHE A 301 -18.62 -46.08 28.86
C PHE A 301 -18.54 -46.98 30.11
N SER A 302 -18.01 -46.49 31.24
CA SER A 302 -17.73 -47.32 32.42
C SER A 302 -18.91 -47.58 33.38
N ASN A 303 -20.07 -46.94 33.18
CA ASN A 303 -21.21 -47.04 34.12
C ASN A 303 -22.37 -47.95 33.68
N GLU A 304 -22.44 -48.41 32.42
CA GLU A 304 -23.59 -49.23 31.94
C GLU A 304 -23.29 -50.69 31.56
N ILE A 305 -22.03 -51.15 31.65
CA ILE A 305 -21.69 -52.58 31.51
C ILE A 305 -21.20 -53.16 32.85
N LYS A 306 -22.04 -53.03 33.89
CA LYS A 306 -21.81 -53.66 35.21
C LYS A 306 -22.39 -55.08 35.33
N TYR A 307 -23.07 -55.52 34.28
CA TYR A 307 -23.17 -56.92 33.84
C TYR A 307 -22.48 -56.93 32.47
N VAL A 308 -21.44 -57.71 32.18
CA VAL A 308 -21.40 -59.18 32.33
C VAL A 308 -20.16 -59.72 33.09
N TRP A 309 -19.08 -58.95 33.26
CA TRP A 309 -17.83 -59.46 33.84
C TRP A 309 -17.40 -58.74 35.13
N GLY A 310 -17.79 -59.32 36.27
CA GLY A 310 -17.06 -59.13 37.52
C GLY A 310 -15.75 -59.91 37.55
N ASP A 311 -14.93 -59.66 38.58
CA ASP A 311 -13.79 -60.50 39.00
C ASP A 311 -12.55 -60.58 38.07
N THR A 312 -12.22 -59.53 37.30
CA THR A 312 -10.85 -59.39 36.70
C THR A 312 -10.31 -57.96 36.68
N LEU A 313 -10.42 -57.20 37.78
CA LEU A 313 -9.88 -55.83 37.85
C LEU A 313 -9.24 -55.45 39.21
N ILE A 314 -8.38 -56.33 39.74
CA ILE A 314 -7.50 -56.04 40.90
C ILE A 314 -6.05 -56.47 40.59
N ALA A 315 -5.36 -55.66 39.77
CA ALA A 315 -3.92 -55.84 39.50
C ALA A 315 -3.20 -54.55 39.05
N SER A 316 -3.78 -53.80 38.11
CA SER A 316 -3.07 -52.71 37.40
C SER A 316 -3.05 -51.35 38.12
N LYS A 317 -3.99 -51.08 39.04
CA LYS A 317 -4.13 -49.76 39.68
C LYS A 317 -2.98 -49.36 40.63
N GLN A 318 -2.07 -50.27 40.99
CA GLN A 318 -0.91 -49.94 41.85
C GLN A 318 0.38 -49.59 41.10
N VAL A 319 0.38 -49.60 39.76
CA VAL A 319 1.59 -49.31 38.96
C VAL A 319 1.60 -47.88 38.43
N VAL A 320 0.44 -47.30 38.10
CA VAL A 320 0.35 -45.98 37.45
C VAL A 320 0.52 -44.81 38.44
N ASP A 321 0.00 -44.95 39.66
CA ASP A 321 0.05 -43.91 40.72
C ASP A 321 1.46 -43.74 41.35
N LYS A 322 2.53 -44.12 40.63
CA LYS A 322 3.93 -44.15 41.13
C LYS A 322 4.98 -43.58 40.17
N SER A 323 4.60 -43.11 39.00
CA SER A 323 5.52 -42.56 37.97
C SER A 323 5.32 -41.06 37.69
N PHE A 324 4.59 -40.34 38.56
CA PHE A 324 4.42 -38.88 38.51
C PHE A 324 5.06 -38.19 39.72
N ASP A 325 6.38 -38.30 39.84
CA ASP A 325 7.22 -37.42 40.66
C ASP A 325 8.66 -37.39 40.09
N PHE A 326 9.47 -36.44 40.58
CA PHE A 326 10.86 -36.11 40.24
C PHE A 326 11.14 -35.25 38.99
N THR A 327 11.38 -33.98 39.30
CA THR A 327 12.15 -33.01 38.51
C THR A 327 13.62 -33.42 38.32
N ASN A 328 14.22 -33.04 37.19
CA ASN A 328 15.65 -32.78 36.96
C ASN A 328 16.71 -33.60 37.74
N GLU A 329 17.26 -34.65 37.11
CA GLU A 329 18.73 -34.75 36.91
C GLU A 329 19.10 -35.74 35.80
N LYS A 330 20.17 -35.40 35.06
CA LYS A 330 21.08 -36.24 34.25
C LYS A 330 20.50 -37.32 33.31
N ALA A 331 20.80 -37.16 32.02
CA ALA A 331 20.66 -38.21 31.03
C ALA A 331 21.85 -39.19 31.05
N GLU A 332 21.56 -40.50 31.08
CA GLU A 332 22.35 -41.58 30.46
C GLU A 332 21.51 -42.88 30.46
N THR A 333 21.89 -43.91 29.68
CA THR A 333 21.25 -45.26 29.60
C THR A 333 19.88 -45.43 28.89
N ALA A 334 19.44 -44.49 28.04
CA ALA A 334 18.23 -44.65 27.20
C ALA A 334 18.36 -45.69 26.04
N GLY A 335 19.39 -46.56 26.05
CA GLY A 335 19.84 -47.34 24.88
C GLY A 335 19.51 -48.84 24.86
N GLN A 336 18.85 -49.41 25.88
CA GLN A 336 18.69 -50.88 26.00
C GLN A 336 17.25 -51.41 26.09
N ASN A 337 16.23 -50.54 26.14
CA ASN A 337 14.84 -50.95 26.36
C ASN A 337 13.97 -51.01 25.09
N ILE A 338 14.52 -50.70 23.90
CA ILE A 338 13.74 -50.61 22.65
C ILE A 338 13.57 -51.99 22.00
N GLU A 339 14.59 -52.86 22.01
CA GLU A 339 14.52 -54.17 21.34
C GLU A 339 13.49 -55.13 21.96
N PHE A 340 13.18 -55.01 23.26
CA PHE A 340 12.24 -55.91 23.93
C PHE A 340 10.76 -55.68 23.52
N PHE A 341 10.41 -54.50 22.99
CA PHE A 341 9.05 -54.19 22.56
C PHE A 341 8.76 -54.52 21.08
N ALA A 342 9.79 -54.79 20.27
CA ALA A 342 9.64 -55.05 18.84
C ALA A 342 9.12 -56.47 18.51
N GLU A 343 9.49 -57.47 19.33
CA GLU A 343 9.20 -58.88 19.04
C GLU A 343 7.76 -59.31 19.41
N ALA A 344 7.18 -58.71 20.45
CA ALA A 344 5.94 -59.20 21.08
C ALA A 344 4.64 -58.93 20.29
N ASN A 345 4.65 -58.00 19.33
CA ASN A 345 3.43 -57.53 18.65
C ASN A 345 3.10 -58.22 17.31
N LYS A 346 3.90 -59.20 16.85
CA LYS A 346 3.73 -59.81 15.51
C LYS A 346 2.55 -60.79 15.39
N GLU A 347 2.14 -61.47 16.47
CA GLU A 347 1.10 -62.52 16.39
C GLU A 347 -0.34 -62.03 16.67
N ILE A 348 -0.52 -60.81 17.18
CA ILE A 348 -1.86 -60.29 17.55
C ILE A 348 -2.57 -59.59 16.37
N ILE A 349 -1.79 -59.01 15.43
CA ILE A 349 -2.32 -58.12 14.39
C ILE A 349 -3.05 -58.89 13.26
N SER A 350 -2.69 -60.16 13.01
CA SER A 350 -3.23 -60.92 11.86
C SER A 350 -4.69 -61.35 12.02
N GLU A 351 -5.15 -61.64 13.25
CA GLU A 351 -6.51 -62.18 13.46
C GLU A 351 -7.56 -61.07 13.48
N THR A 352 -7.26 -59.92 14.10
CA THR A 352 -8.19 -58.78 14.24
C THR A 352 -8.54 -58.14 12.88
N ALA A 353 -7.58 -58.10 11.95
CA ALA A 353 -7.79 -57.58 10.60
C ALA A 353 -8.84 -58.36 9.79
N ARG A 354 -9.09 -59.64 10.14
CA ARG A 354 -10.01 -60.53 9.41
C ARG A 354 -11.47 -60.40 9.83
N GLN A 355 -11.77 -59.88 11.03
CA GLN A 355 -13.14 -59.72 11.54
C GLN A 355 -13.74 -58.32 11.31
N SER A 356 -12.90 -57.30 11.10
CA SER A 356 -13.36 -55.90 10.99
C SER A 356 -14.05 -55.55 9.65
N ALA A 357 -14.00 -56.45 8.66
CA ALA A 357 -14.46 -56.18 7.29
C ALA A 357 -15.99 -56.33 7.09
N GLU A 358 -16.72 -57.00 7.99
CA GLU A 358 -18.15 -57.28 7.82
C GLU A 358 -19.08 -56.32 8.58
N VAL A 359 -18.56 -55.49 9.50
CA VAL A 359 -19.38 -54.67 10.43
C VAL A 359 -19.65 -53.24 9.93
N ILE A 360 -18.83 -52.71 9.01
CA ILE A 360 -18.91 -51.31 8.56
C ILE A 360 -20.19 -50.99 7.74
N LYS A 361 -20.96 -52.01 7.34
CA LYS A 361 -22.06 -51.86 6.36
C LYS A 361 -23.42 -51.39 6.91
N ASP A 362 -23.58 -51.22 8.22
CA ASP A 362 -24.90 -51.04 8.87
C ASP A 362 -25.05 -49.75 9.71
N ALA A 363 -24.03 -48.90 9.78
CA ALA A 363 -23.95 -47.79 10.74
C ALA A 363 -24.39 -46.40 10.21
N GLY A 364 -24.76 -46.26 8.93
CA GLY A 364 -24.98 -44.95 8.29
C GLY A 364 -26.34 -44.29 8.51
N VAL A 365 -27.34 -45.00 9.05
CA VAL A 365 -28.76 -44.66 8.83
C VAL A 365 -29.41 -43.81 9.94
N LYS A 366 -28.70 -43.47 11.03
CA LYS A 366 -29.33 -42.93 12.26
C LYS A 366 -28.94 -41.51 12.71
N VAL A 367 -28.15 -40.77 11.93
CA VAL A 367 -27.73 -39.40 12.30
C VAL A 367 -28.68 -38.32 11.74
N LEU A 368 -29.38 -38.60 10.64
CA LEU A 368 -30.16 -37.61 9.88
C LEU A 368 -31.48 -37.14 10.53
N ALA A 369 -31.81 -37.62 11.73
CA ALA A 369 -33.13 -37.47 12.35
C ALA A 369 -33.20 -36.42 13.48
N ALA A 370 -32.17 -35.59 13.66
CA ALA A 370 -31.98 -34.77 14.86
C ALA A 370 -31.77 -33.26 14.62
N VAL A 371 -31.96 -32.76 13.40
CA VAL A 371 -31.62 -31.37 12.99
C VAL A 371 -32.81 -30.69 12.28
N LYS A 372 -34.04 -30.98 12.70
CA LYS A 372 -35.28 -30.48 12.05
C LYS A 372 -36.25 -29.77 13.00
N GLU A 373 -35.72 -29.10 14.02
CA GLU A 373 -36.42 -28.11 14.87
C GLU A 373 -35.52 -26.88 15.02
N LEU A 374 -36.10 -25.68 14.96
CA LEU A 374 -35.46 -24.35 14.80
C LEU A 374 -34.84 -24.18 13.39
N ASP A 375 -35.17 -23.17 12.58
CA ASP A 375 -35.68 -21.81 12.89
C ASP A 375 -36.84 -21.37 11.97
N SER A 376 -37.53 -20.26 12.29
CA SER A 376 -38.63 -19.70 11.48
C SER A 376 -39.01 -18.24 11.83
N ASN A 377 -38.76 -17.25 10.94
CA ASN A 377 -39.46 -15.94 10.89
C ASN A 377 -39.13 -15.07 9.62
N ILE A 378 -39.71 -15.41 8.45
CA ILE A 378 -40.57 -14.56 7.56
C ILE A 378 -40.30 -13.02 7.51
N PRO A 379 -40.32 -12.29 6.35
CA PRO A 379 -40.21 -12.67 4.91
C PRO A 379 -39.36 -11.72 4.00
N PRO A 380 -39.17 -12.06 2.70
CA PRO A 380 -38.82 -11.10 1.63
C PRO A 380 -39.86 -11.03 0.47
N VAL A 381 -40.00 -9.88 -0.21
CA VAL A 381 -40.80 -9.75 -1.46
C VAL A 381 -40.20 -8.76 -2.48
N ILE A 382 -39.67 -9.32 -3.58
CA ILE A 382 -39.61 -8.82 -4.97
C ILE A 382 -38.99 -7.44 -5.29
N THR A 383 -37.95 -7.48 -6.14
CA THR A 383 -37.62 -6.45 -7.14
C THR A 383 -38.03 -6.90 -8.53
N ALA A 384 -38.30 -5.96 -9.44
CA ALA A 384 -38.49 -6.24 -10.87
C ALA A 384 -37.53 -5.36 -11.70
N VAL A 385 -36.92 -5.96 -12.71
CA VAL A 385 -36.04 -5.28 -13.68
C VAL A 385 -36.53 -5.63 -15.08
N ASP A 386 -36.87 -4.61 -15.87
CA ASP A 386 -36.91 -4.77 -17.33
C ASP A 386 -36.76 -3.42 -18.06
N LEU A 387 -35.91 -3.40 -19.08
CA LEU A 387 -36.02 -2.60 -20.33
C LEU A 387 -34.75 -2.78 -21.17
N LEU A 388 -34.92 -3.09 -22.46
CA LEU A 388 -33.90 -3.74 -23.29
C LEU A 388 -33.33 -2.88 -24.44
N LYS A 389 -32.03 -2.61 -24.37
CA LYS A 389 -31.07 -2.57 -25.51
C LYS A 389 -31.40 -1.48 -26.60
N PRO A 390 -30.84 -1.47 -27.85
CA PRO A 390 -30.06 -0.30 -28.27
C PRO A 390 -30.44 0.31 -29.64
N LYS A 391 -29.77 1.42 -30.02
CA LYS A 391 -29.77 1.95 -31.39
C LYS A 391 -28.44 2.61 -31.76
N GLN A 392 -28.05 2.49 -33.03
CA GLN A 392 -26.95 3.24 -33.68
C GLN A 392 -27.51 3.99 -34.89
N ALA A 393 -26.91 5.14 -35.23
CA ALA A 393 -26.34 5.45 -36.56
C ALA A 393 -26.22 6.97 -36.82
N GLY A 394 -25.22 7.36 -37.62
CA GLY A 394 -25.21 8.63 -38.35
C GLY A 394 -24.38 9.76 -37.73
N ALA A 395 -23.69 10.50 -38.59
CA ALA A 395 -23.02 11.77 -38.32
C ALA A 395 -23.46 12.80 -39.36
N ASP A 396 -23.28 14.10 -39.09
CA ASP A 396 -22.54 15.07 -39.93
C ASP A 396 -22.82 16.54 -39.50
N ASP A 397 -21.89 17.43 -39.87
CA ASP A 397 -21.94 18.91 -39.95
C ASP A 397 -22.10 19.83 -38.69
N GLU A 398 -20.93 20.10 -38.10
CA GLU A 398 -20.25 21.42 -38.06
C GLU A 398 -20.65 22.60 -37.12
N ASN A 399 -19.63 22.99 -36.34
CA ASN A 399 -19.08 24.35 -36.11
C ASN A 399 -19.83 25.43 -35.30
N PHE A 400 -19.26 25.75 -34.13
CA PHE A 400 -18.63 27.07 -33.91
C PHE A 400 -17.34 26.91 -33.10
N ILE A 401 -16.33 27.76 -33.36
CA ILE A 401 -14.98 27.69 -32.78
C ILE A 401 -14.76 28.81 -31.77
N GLU A 402 -14.15 28.52 -30.62
CA GLU A 402 -13.18 29.43 -30.02
C GLU A 402 -12.03 28.66 -29.36
N LYS A 403 -10.88 29.32 -29.15
CA LYS A 403 -9.62 28.68 -28.76
C LYS A 403 -9.33 28.86 -27.27
N GLY A 404 -9.09 27.75 -26.58
CA GLY A 404 -8.25 27.67 -25.39
C GLY A 404 -7.14 26.64 -25.64
N GLY A 405 -5.95 26.87 -25.10
CA GLY A 405 -4.96 25.79 -24.93
C GLY A 405 -5.14 25.23 -23.52
N ASP A 406 -5.31 23.91 -23.39
CA ASP A 406 -5.57 23.30 -22.08
C ASP A 406 -4.33 23.39 -21.19
N ILE A 407 -4.41 24.26 -20.18
CA ILE A 407 -3.47 24.30 -19.07
C ILE A 407 -3.76 23.07 -18.21
N ALA A 408 -2.75 22.22 -17.97
CA ALA A 408 -2.90 21.07 -17.08
C ALA A 408 -3.16 21.53 -15.64
N ILE A 409 -4.42 21.45 -15.19
CA ILE A 409 -4.83 21.79 -13.83
C ILE A 409 -4.48 20.61 -12.91
N GLY A 410 -3.38 20.74 -12.16
CA GLY A 410 -2.91 19.76 -11.20
C GLY A 410 -3.16 20.17 -9.75
N VAL A 411 -2.69 19.35 -8.82
CA VAL A 411 -2.61 19.68 -7.38
C VAL A 411 -1.24 20.29 -7.08
N ASP A 412 -1.22 21.45 -6.42
CA ASP A 412 -0.01 22.06 -5.86
C ASP A 412 0.33 21.45 -4.49
N ARG A 413 -0.66 21.41 -3.58
CA ARG A 413 -0.50 20.77 -2.27
C ARG A 413 -1.81 20.41 -1.60
N VAL A 414 -1.75 19.41 -0.72
CA VAL A 414 -2.83 19.02 0.18
C VAL A 414 -2.66 19.73 1.53
N ILE A 415 -3.73 20.37 2.01
CA ILE A 415 -3.72 21.09 3.29
C ILE A 415 -4.01 20.11 4.44
N ASP A 416 -5.08 19.34 4.28
CA ASP A 416 -5.72 18.44 5.23
C ASP A 416 -6.36 17.27 4.45
N GLY A 417 -7.21 16.45 5.06
CA GLY A 417 -7.78 15.28 4.38
C GLY A 417 -8.77 15.60 3.25
N ASP A 418 -9.32 16.83 3.15
CA ASP A 418 -10.41 17.16 2.21
C ASP A 418 -10.28 18.53 1.51
N THR A 419 -9.22 19.28 1.81
CA THR A 419 -8.93 20.58 1.20
C THR A 419 -7.55 20.57 0.53
N ILE A 420 -7.54 21.00 -0.72
CA ILE A 420 -6.34 21.05 -1.58
C ILE A 420 -6.15 22.44 -2.17
N VAL A 421 -4.94 22.70 -2.66
CA VAL A 421 -4.59 23.84 -3.52
C VAL A 421 -4.24 23.29 -4.89
N LEU A 422 -4.77 23.91 -5.95
CA LEU A 422 -4.45 23.58 -7.34
C LEU A 422 -3.19 24.30 -7.81
N THR A 423 -2.59 23.84 -8.92
CA THR A 423 -1.50 24.57 -9.61
C THR A 423 -1.92 25.98 -10.07
N THR A 424 -3.23 26.24 -10.20
CA THR A 424 -3.80 27.58 -10.44
C THR A 424 -3.84 28.47 -9.19
N GLY A 425 -3.40 27.98 -8.03
CA GLY A 425 -3.49 28.66 -6.73
C GLY A 425 -4.89 28.64 -6.09
N GLU A 426 -5.92 28.18 -6.80
CA GLU A 426 -7.26 28.06 -6.24
C GLU A 426 -7.33 26.94 -5.19
N LYS A 427 -8.02 27.19 -4.08
CA LYS A 427 -8.32 26.16 -3.08
C LYS A 427 -9.59 25.41 -3.46
N VAL A 428 -9.59 24.10 -3.29
CA VAL A 428 -10.77 23.23 -3.43
C VAL A 428 -11.06 22.57 -2.08
N ARG A 429 -12.32 22.56 -1.64
CA ARG A 429 -12.84 21.75 -0.53
C ARG A 429 -13.80 20.70 -1.07
N TYR A 430 -13.67 19.47 -0.59
CA TYR A 430 -14.45 18.34 -1.09
C TYR A 430 -15.89 18.42 -0.58
N ILE A 431 -16.87 18.22 -1.48
CA ILE A 431 -18.29 18.23 -1.13
C ILE A 431 -18.66 16.93 -0.43
N GLY A 432 -19.32 17.03 0.73
CA GLY A 432 -19.96 15.91 1.41
C GLY A 432 -19.15 15.23 2.49
N ILE A 433 -17.88 15.61 2.69
CA ILE A 433 -17.02 15.06 3.74
C ILE A 433 -16.38 16.14 4.63
N ASP A 434 -16.00 15.73 5.83
CA ASP A 434 -15.20 16.50 6.80
C ASP A 434 -14.14 15.57 7.40
N THR A 435 -12.87 15.89 7.15
CA THR A 435 -11.72 15.13 7.68
C THR A 435 -11.12 15.79 8.91
N PRO A 436 -10.52 15.03 9.85
CA PRO A 436 -9.92 15.59 11.06
C PRO A 436 -8.86 16.64 10.73
N GLU A 437 -8.94 17.79 11.38
CA GLU A 437 -8.15 18.98 11.08
C GLU A 437 -6.73 18.88 11.68
N LEU A 438 -5.75 19.45 10.98
CA LEU A 438 -4.38 19.57 11.50
C LEU A 438 -4.23 20.83 12.36
N GLY A 439 -3.51 20.67 13.47
CA GLY A 439 -3.31 21.70 14.48
C GLY A 439 -2.39 22.83 14.02
N LYS A 440 -2.16 23.78 14.93
CA LYS A 440 -1.06 24.75 14.77
C LYS A 440 0.27 24.07 15.12
N PRO A 441 1.44 24.61 14.70
CA PRO A 441 2.71 23.91 14.82
C PRO A 441 3.12 23.50 16.26
N GLY A 442 2.74 22.28 16.65
CA GLY A 442 3.00 21.64 17.93
C GLY A 442 2.18 20.35 18.07
N ALA A 443 2.80 19.26 18.52
CA ALA A 443 2.20 17.91 18.53
C ALA A 443 1.16 17.66 19.65
N GLU A 444 0.46 18.71 20.09
CA GLU A 444 -0.58 18.67 21.14
C GLU A 444 -1.95 19.21 20.65
N ASP A 445 -2.02 19.74 19.41
CA ASP A 445 -3.21 20.38 18.81
C ASP A 445 -3.81 19.60 17.59
N ASP A 446 -3.25 18.44 17.19
CA ASP A 446 -3.72 17.65 16.02
C ASP A 446 -4.93 16.76 16.35
N GLU A 447 -5.95 16.73 15.49
CA GLU A 447 -7.10 15.83 15.66
C GLU A 447 -6.77 14.36 15.32
N CYS A 448 -7.52 13.42 15.90
CA CYS A 448 -7.23 11.98 15.74
C CYS A 448 -7.30 11.56 14.26
N LEU A 449 -6.25 10.88 13.78
CA LEU A 449 -6.07 10.46 12.39
C LEU A 449 -5.94 11.59 11.34
N ALA A 450 -5.83 12.87 11.72
CA ALA A 450 -5.65 13.99 10.78
C ALA A 450 -4.47 13.78 9.80
N TRP A 451 -3.33 13.33 10.32
CA TRP A 451 -2.17 12.97 9.48
C TRP A 451 -2.43 11.79 8.55
N ALA A 452 -3.20 10.77 8.98
CA ALA A 452 -3.54 9.63 8.14
C ALA A 452 -4.49 10.04 7.01
N ALA A 453 -5.53 10.82 7.31
CA ALA A 453 -6.46 11.36 6.32
C ALA A 453 -5.72 12.23 5.27
N ARG A 454 -4.80 13.09 5.72
CA ARG A 454 -4.00 13.93 4.82
C ARG A 454 -3.03 13.14 3.95
N ILE A 455 -2.25 12.22 4.52
CA ILE A 455 -1.32 11.37 3.75
C ILE A 455 -2.10 10.55 2.72
N ARG A 456 -3.25 9.99 3.12
CA ARG A 456 -4.10 9.21 2.21
C ARG A 456 -4.70 10.05 1.09
N ASN A 457 -5.10 11.28 1.36
CA ASN A 457 -5.52 12.22 0.31
C ASN A 457 -4.35 12.55 -0.64
N MET A 458 -3.13 12.73 -0.13
CA MET A 458 -1.92 12.92 -0.96
C MET A 458 -1.62 11.71 -1.87
N GLU A 459 -1.72 10.49 -1.34
CA GLU A 459 -1.57 9.25 -2.12
C GLU A 459 -2.60 9.18 -3.26
N LEU A 460 -3.89 9.32 -2.92
CA LEU A 460 -4.98 9.21 -3.89
C LEU A 460 -4.88 10.25 -5.01
N LEU A 461 -4.39 11.45 -4.71
CA LEU A 461 -4.20 12.53 -5.67
C LEU A 461 -2.96 12.39 -6.57
N SER A 462 -2.02 11.49 -6.25
CA SER A 462 -0.85 11.23 -7.11
C SER A 462 -1.10 10.17 -8.20
N MET A 463 -2.30 9.57 -8.24
CA MET A 463 -2.61 8.39 -9.06
C MET A 463 -3.08 8.69 -10.50
N GLY A 464 -3.10 9.95 -10.96
CA GLY A 464 -3.49 10.29 -12.33
C GLY A 464 -4.03 11.70 -12.54
N GLU A 465 -4.91 11.86 -13.54
CA GLU A 465 -5.43 13.17 -13.96
C GLU A 465 -6.53 13.68 -13.02
N LEU A 466 -6.41 14.94 -12.60
CA LEU A 466 -7.32 15.60 -11.66
C LEU A 466 -8.59 16.10 -12.37
N LYS A 467 -9.74 15.53 -11.99
CA LYS A 467 -11.05 15.82 -12.58
C LYS A 467 -11.99 16.40 -11.52
N LEU A 468 -12.26 17.71 -11.62
CA LEU A 468 -13.00 18.48 -10.61
C LEU A 468 -14.45 18.75 -11.06
N ILE A 469 -15.42 18.06 -10.47
CA ILE A 469 -16.84 18.19 -10.81
C ILE A 469 -17.52 19.15 -9.83
N LYS A 470 -18.20 20.17 -10.35
CA LYS A 470 -18.96 21.17 -9.58
C LYS A 470 -20.40 20.71 -9.34
N ASP A 471 -20.92 20.89 -8.12
CA ASP A 471 -22.35 20.74 -7.81
C ASP A 471 -23.15 21.96 -8.32
N GLN A 472 -24.38 21.75 -8.77
CA GLN A 472 -25.23 22.81 -9.32
C GLN A 472 -25.67 23.85 -8.29
N ALA A 473 -25.67 23.51 -6.99
CA ALA A 473 -26.18 24.38 -5.93
C ALA A 473 -25.19 25.45 -5.44
N ALA A 474 -23.87 25.20 -5.48
CA ALA A 474 -22.86 26.15 -5.01
C ALA A 474 -21.50 25.94 -5.71
N ASP A 475 -20.80 27.05 -6.03
CA ASP A 475 -19.49 27.00 -6.68
C ASP A 475 -18.31 27.20 -5.70
N LYS A 476 -18.47 28.13 -4.75
CA LYS A 476 -17.48 28.46 -3.72
C LYS A 476 -18.12 28.58 -2.35
N ASP A 477 -17.38 28.25 -1.30
CA ASP A 477 -17.78 28.50 0.09
C ASP A 477 -17.55 29.97 0.50
N LYS A 478 -18.00 30.33 1.71
CA LYS A 478 -17.80 31.66 2.31
C LYS A 478 -16.34 32.03 2.58
N TYR A 479 -15.41 31.10 2.46
CA TYR A 479 -13.96 31.31 2.58
C TYR A 479 -13.28 31.40 1.21
N GLY A 480 -14.04 31.32 0.11
CA GLY A 480 -13.56 31.42 -1.26
C GLY A 480 -13.02 30.11 -1.84
N ARG A 481 -13.12 28.98 -1.13
CA ARG A 481 -12.71 27.65 -1.63
C ARG A 481 -13.73 27.16 -2.67
N LEU A 482 -13.27 26.66 -3.81
CA LEU A 482 -14.06 25.92 -4.78
C LEU A 482 -14.70 24.69 -4.10
N LEU A 483 -15.99 24.48 -4.30
CA LEU A 483 -16.70 23.29 -3.83
C LEU A 483 -16.74 22.27 -4.97
N ARG A 484 -16.08 21.13 -4.79
CA ARG A 484 -15.98 20.09 -5.84
C ARG A 484 -16.17 18.67 -5.31
N TYR A 485 -16.71 17.82 -6.17
CA TYR A 485 -16.46 16.39 -6.16
C TYR A 485 -15.14 16.13 -6.88
N VAL A 486 -14.22 15.44 -6.23
CA VAL A 486 -12.85 15.27 -6.72
C VAL A 486 -12.66 13.84 -7.20
N TYR A 487 -12.20 13.75 -8.44
CA TYR A 487 -11.88 12.50 -9.11
C TYR A 487 -10.42 12.50 -9.54
N ILE A 488 -9.81 11.31 -9.48
CA ILE A 488 -8.51 11.03 -10.10
C ILE A 488 -8.74 9.90 -11.08
N ASN A 489 -8.55 10.19 -12.37
CA ASN A 489 -9.08 9.37 -13.46
C ASN A 489 -10.61 9.15 -13.27
N GLU A 490 -11.05 7.93 -12.93
CA GLU A 490 -12.45 7.60 -12.59
C GLU A 490 -12.67 7.28 -11.08
N VAL A 491 -11.63 7.35 -10.24
CA VAL A 491 -11.74 7.09 -8.79
C VAL A 491 -12.36 8.29 -8.08
N PHE A 492 -13.41 8.08 -7.29
CA PHE A 492 -14.11 9.14 -6.55
C PHE A 492 -13.52 9.35 -5.15
N ILE A 493 -12.68 10.38 -4.98
CA ILE A 493 -11.88 10.55 -3.76
C ILE A 493 -12.76 10.82 -2.52
N ASN A 494 -13.85 11.57 -2.68
CA ASN A 494 -14.81 11.85 -1.60
C ASN A 494 -15.45 10.57 -1.04
N GLU A 495 -15.66 9.53 -1.86
CA GLU A 495 -16.18 8.24 -1.38
C GLU A 495 -15.09 7.45 -0.66
N GLN A 496 -13.88 7.39 -1.23
CA GLN A 496 -12.80 6.55 -0.73
C GLN A 496 -12.41 6.92 0.71
N LEU A 497 -12.23 8.21 0.99
CA LEU A 497 -11.87 8.71 2.32
C LEU A 497 -12.96 8.42 3.37
N ALA A 498 -14.24 8.48 2.97
CA ALA A 498 -15.35 8.10 3.84
C ALA A 498 -15.41 6.58 4.07
N ARG A 499 -15.13 5.76 3.03
CA ARG A 499 -15.15 4.28 3.09
C ARG A 499 -14.02 3.69 3.94
N GLU A 500 -12.87 4.35 3.95
CA GLU A 500 -11.73 4.01 4.80
C GLU A 500 -11.89 4.50 6.26
N GLY A 501 -12.92 5.30 6.54
CA GLY A 501 -13.19 5.86 7.87
C GLY A 501 -12.28 7.03 8.24
N LEU A 502 -11.68 7.70 7.26
CA LEU A 502 -10.79 8.84 7.45
C LEU A 502 -11.52 10.19 7.36
N ALA A 503 -12.80 10.18 7.00
CA ALA A 503 -13.68 11.34 6.94
C ALA A 503 -15.09 11.03 7.49
N GLU A 504 -15.71 12.00 8.13
CA GLU A 504 -17.14 12.00 8.46
C GLU A 504 -17.99 12.61 7.31
N THR A 505 -19.30 12.37 7.35
CA THR A 505 -20.27 12.93 6.39
C THR A 505 -20.68 14.35 6.74
N PHE A 506 -20.57 15.28 5.78
CA PHE A 506 -20.88 16.69 5.99
C PHE A 506 -21.74 17.27 4.86
N PHE A 507 -23.07 17.22 5.08
CA PHE A 507 -24.09 17.78 4.20
C PHE A 507 -25.01 18.75 4.96
N CYS A 508 -25.46 19.79 4.29
CA CYS A 508 -26.11 20.92 4.94
C CYS A 508 -27.61 20.71 5.20
N LEU A 509 -28.05 20.87 6.45
CA LEU A 509 -29.46 20.80 6.83
C LEU A 509 -30.22 22.10 6.46
N PRO A 510 -31.54 22.02 6.14
CA PRO A 510 -32.34 23.20 5.82
C PRO A 510 -32.31 24.26 6.93
N GLY A 511 -31.70 25.41 6.65
CA GLY A 511 -31.56 26.54 7.58
C GLY A 511 -30.14 26.79 8.12
N TRP A 512 -29.13 25.98 7.74
CA TRP A 512 -27.74 26.26 8.09
C TRP A 512 -27.08 27.19 7.02
N GLU A 513 -26.77 28.43 7.39
CA GLU A 513 -26.26 29.46 6.46
C GLU A 513 -24.78 29.26 6.01
N ASN A 514 -24.13 28.15 6.37
CA ASN A 514 -22.66 28.05 6.36
C ASN A 514 -22.07 26.79 5.70
N CYS A 515 -22.89 25.92 5.10
CA CYS A 515 -22.45 24.67 4.47
C CYS A 515 -23.06 24.45 3.07
N PRO A 516 -22.50 23.55 2.23
CA PRO A 516 -23.05 23.25 0.91
C PRO A 516 -24.34 22.42 1.02
N VAL A 517 -25.47 22.96 0.58
CA VAL A 517 -26.61 22.14 0.18
C VAL A 517 -26.22 21.50 -1.16
N THR A 518 -26.24 20.17 -1.28
CA THR A 518 -25.95 19.47 -2.54
C THR A 518 -27.21 19.22 -3.35
N ALA A 519 -27.14 19.48 -4.66
CA ALA A 519 -28.14 19.06 -5.63
C ALA A 519 -27.93 17.62 -6.13
N ASP A 520 -26.70 17.09 -6.07
CA ASP A 520 -26.37 15.73 -6.50
C ASP A 520 -26.74 14.66 -5.45
N LYS A 521 -28.02 14.27 -5.49
CA LYS A 521 -28.59 13.23 -4.63
C LYS A 521 -28.08 11.81 -4.92
N GLN A 522 -27.27 11.60 -5.96
CA GLN A 522 -26.58 10.32 -6.18
C GLN A 522 -25.25 10.30 -5.42
N ARG A 523 -24.41 11.33 -5.59
CA ARG A 523 -23.12 11.45 -4.88
C ARG A 523 -23.30 11.61 -3.37
N GLU A 524 -24.32 12.34 -2.92
CA GLU A 524 -24.70 12.42 -1.50
C GLU A 524 -24.94 11.02 -0.90
N LYS A 525 -25.74 10.19 -1.57
CA LYS A 525 -26.06 8.83 -1.11
C LYS A 525 -24.87 7.89 -1.14
N ILE A 526 -23.97 8.04 -2.12
CA ILE A 526 -22.73 7.26 -2.23
C ILE A 526 -21.82 7.52 -1.02
N ILE A 527 -21.55 8.79 -0.71
CA ILE A 527 -20.67 9.17 0.40
C ILE A 527 -21.27 8.75 1.76
N ILE A 528 -22.59 8.91 1.95
CA ILE A 528 -23.29 8.44 3.16
C ILE A 528 -23.20 6.91 3.32
N ASN A 529 -23.38 6.15 2.24
CA ASN A 529 -23.21 4.70 2.27
C ASN A 529 -21.77 4.27 2.59
N ALA A 530 -20.77 4.99 2.08
CA ALA A 530 -19.36 4.74 2.36
C ALA A 530 -19.00 4.97 3.85
N ARG A 531 -19.42 6.10 4.42
CA ARG A 531 -19.24 6.39 5.86
C ARG A 531 -19.97 5.38 6.75
N ASN A 532 -21.17 4.95 6.37
CA ASN A 532 -21.92 3.93 7.12
C ASN A 532 -21.29 2.52 7.01
N ASP A 533 -20.60 2.21 5.90
CA ASP A 533 -19.75 1.00 5.80
C ASP A 533 -18.52 1.09 6.71
N ALA A 534 -17.86 2.25 6.79
CA ALA A 534 -16.76 2.47 7.72
C ALA A 534 -17.19 2.36 9.19
N GLU A 535 -18.34 2.93 9.57
CA GLU A 535 -18.91 2.83 10.91
C GLU A 535 -19.29 1.38 11.29
N LYS A 536 -20.02 0.69 10.40
CA LYS A 536 -20.42 -0.71 10.60
C LYS A 536 -19.24 -1.65 10.79
N ASN A 537 -18.11 -1.38 10.12
CA ASN A 537 -16.89 -2.18 10.20
C ASN A 537 -15.85 -1.59 11.19
N SER A 538 -16.22 -0.57 11.99
CA SER A 538 -15.36 0.12 12.96
C SER A 538 -13.99 0.52 12.40
N ARG A 539 -13.95 1.13 11.21
CA ARG A 539 -12.73 1.61 10.54
C ARG A 539 -12.39 3.05 10.94
N GLY A 540 -11.10 3.37 10.96
CA GLY A 540 -10.60 4.74 11.14
C GLY A 540 -11.17 5.44 12.38
N LEU A 541 -11.87 6.56 12.17
CA LEU A 541 -12.53 7.36 13.21
C LEU A 541 -13.60 6.59 13.98
N PHE A 542 -14.20 5.56 13.37
CA PHE A 542 -15.23 4.69 13.98
C PHE A 542 -14.63 3.48 14.72
N SER A 543 -13.30 3.42 14.82
CA SER A 543 -12.57 2.42 15.61
C SER A 543 -12.29 2.92 17.03
N SER A 544 -11.90 2.00 17.93
CA SER A 544 -11.45 2.37 19.27
C SER A 544 -10.10 3.14 19.30
N VAL A 545 -9.48 3.43 18.15
CA VAL A 545 -8.21 4.17 18.07
C VAL A 545 -8.36 5.64 18.48
N CYS A 546 -9.55 6.23 18.26
CA CYS A 546 -9.83 7.64 18.58
C CYS A 546 -10.66 7.85 19.86
N ALA A 547 -10.88 6.81 20.67
CA ALA A 547 -11.64 6.91 21.92
C ALA A 547 -10.78 7.53 23.03
N GLN A 548 -10.94 8.85 23.26
CA GLN A 548 -10.49 9.53 24.47
C GLN A 548 -11.59 9.45 25.55
N ASP A 549 -11.18 9.31 26.82
CA ASP A 549 -12.11 9.42 27.96
C ASP A 549 -12.66 10.86 28.07
N GLU A 550 -13.98 11.05 28.04
CA GLU A 550 -14.58 12.35 28.37
C GLU A 550 -14.33 12.71 29.85
N PRO A 551 -13.80 13.90 30.17
CA PRO A 551 -13.64 14.33 31.55
C PRO A 551 -15.00 14.72 32.17
N GLU A 552 -15.29 14.21 33.38
CA GLU A 552 -16.54 14.51 34.10
C GLU A 552 -16.77 16.02 34.31
N ASP A 553 -17.99 16.50 34.01
CA ASP A 553 -18.39 17.91 34.22
C ASP A 553 -18.50 18.27 35.71
N GLU A 554 -17.52 19.04 36.19
CA GLU A 554 -17.78 20.05 37.22
C GLU A 554 -17.13 21.39 36.86
N THR A 555 -17.88 22.36 36.31
CA THR A 555 -17.99 23.70 36.95
C THR A 555 -19.06 24.66 36.39
N LEU A 556 -19.73 25.40 37.31
CA LEU A 556 -20.47 26.67 37.09
C LEU A 556 -21.71 26.57 36.15
N LYS A 557 -22.94 26.37 36.63
CA LYS A 557 -23.71 27.15 37.64
C LYS A 557 -23.62 28.68 37.51
N HIS A 558 -24.54 29.27 36.73
CA HIS A 558 -25.41 30.41 37.10
C HIS A 558 -26.48 30.55 35.97
N GLU A 559 -27.75 30.24 36.21
CA GLU A 559 -28.80 31.02 36.89
C GLU A 559 -29.68 31.89 35.95
N ASN A 560 -30.99 31.77 36.18
CA ASN A 560 -32.04 32.77 35.94
C ASN A 560 -32.32 33.25 34.50
N THR A 561 -33.24 32.51 33.88
CA THR A 561 -34.52 33.05 33.36
C THR A 561 -34.72 34.58 33.36
N LYS A 562 -35.12 35.14 32.21
CA LYS A 562 -36.24 36.10 32.13
C LYS A 562 -36.77 36.32 30.70
N THR A 563 -38.09 36.16 30.57
CA THR A 563 -39.07 37.06 29.92
C THR A 563 -38.63 38.10 28.87
N LYS A 564 -39.42 38.42 27.83
CA LYS A 564 -40.65 37.87 27.22
C LYS A 564 -41.07 38.85 26.09
N GLU A 565 -42.07 38.50 25.27
CA GLU A 565 -42.87 39.44 24.45
C GLU A 565 -42.09 40.15 23.31
N GLN A 566 -42.68 40.60 22.19
CA GLN A 566 -44.08 40.86 21.78
C GLN A 566 -44.38 40.14 20.43
N GLU A 567 -45.51 39.46 20.23
CA GLU A 567 -46.78 39.94 19.60
C GLU A 567 -46.75 40.12 18.05
N ASN A 568 -47.80 39.83 17.25
CA ASN A 568 -49.10 39.15 17.45
C ASN A 568 -49.78 38.85 16.07
N THR A 569 -50.92 38.15 16.07
CA THR A 569 -51.94 37.92 15.01
C THR A 569 -51.67 36.81 13.97
N GLY A 570 -52.64 35.94 13.63
CA GLY A 570 -53.98 35.77 14.23
C GLY A 570 -54.87 34.65 13.63
N ALA A 571 -55.92 34.28 14.37
CA ALA A 571 -57.16 33.51 14.07
C ALA A 571 -57.22 32.57 12.82
N ILE A 572 -57.47 31.23 12.89
CA ILE A 572 -58.57 30.42 13.49
C ILE A 572 -59.80 30.17 12.56
N LYS A 573 -59.95 28.90 12.10
CA LYS A 573 -61.17 28.18 11.61
C LYS A 573 -61.84 28.72 10.31
N GLN A 574 -62.37 27.88 9.40
CA GLN A 574 -63.61 27.09 9.56
C GLN A 574 -63.89 26.08 8.41
N HIS A 575 -64.74 25.09 8.72
CA HIS A 575 -65.74 24.34 7.90
C HIS A 575 -65.49 23.86 6.44
N ALA A 576 -66.10 22.72 6.13
CA ALA A 576 -66.24 22.13 4.80
C ALA A 576 -67.57 22.51 4.13
N PHE A 577 -67.61 22.50 2.78
CA PHE A 577 -68.72 22.22 1.84
C PHE A 577 -68.02 22.13 0.44
N VAL A 578 -68.13 21.09 -0.40
CA VAL A 578 -69.27 20.42 -1.06
C VAL A 578 -69.93 21.26 -2.17
N GLN A 579 -69.73 20.83 -3.44
CA GLN A 579 -70.42 21.22 -4.70
C GLN A 579 -70.41 22.72 -5.08
N GLY A 580 -70.07 23.19 -6.28
CA GLY A 580 -70.18 22.64 -7.64
C GLY A 580 -70.77 23.73 -8.58
N GLY A 581 -70.55 23.64 -9.90
CA GLY A 581 -71.37 24.36 -10.90
C GLY A 581 -70.70 25.44 -11.78
N ASN A 582 -70.53 25.10 -13.07
CA ASN A 582 -70.74 25.87 -14.32
C ASN A 582 -70.66 27.43 -14.28
N SER A 583 -70.01 28.11 -15.24
CA SER A 583 -70.36 28.01 -16.68
C SER A 583 -69.46 28.84 -17.62
N SER A 584 -69.30 28.36 -18.87
CA SER A 584 -69.16 29.07 -20.17
C SER A 584 -68.24 30.29 -20.38
N GLY A 585 -67.49 30.34 -21.51
CA GLY A 585 -66.99 31.64 -22.03
C GLY A 585 -65.90 31.72 -23.13
N SER A 586 -66.07 31.08 -24.30
CA SER A 586 -65.59 31.49 -25.66
C SER A 586 -64.39 32.45 -25.89
N GLY A 587 -63.49 32.13 -26.86
CA GLY A 587 -62.69 33.15 -27.59
C GLY A 587 -61.50 32.67 -28.45
N SER A 588 -61.66 32.63 -29.79
CA SER A 588 -60.61 32.38 -30.81
C SER A 588 -59.74 33.64 -31.10
N PRO A 589 -58.63 33.62 -31.89
CA PRO A 589 -58.52 33.14 -33.29
C PRO A 589 -57.64 31.86 -33.44
N SER A 590 -57.66 31.02 -34.50
CA SER A 590 -57.88 31.20 -35.97
C SER A 590 -56.60 31.62 -36.74
N ASP A 591 -56.23 31.10 -37.92
CA ASP A 591 -56.87 30.20 -38.91
C ASP A 591 -55.85 29.32 -39.69
N ASP A 592 -56.36 28.27 -40.35
CA ASP A 592 -55.95 27.67 -41.66
C ASP A 592 -54.50 27.15 -41.93
N LEU A 593 -54.22 26.11 -42.74
CA LEU A 593 -54.93 25.00 -43.44
C LEU A 593 -53.81 24.04 -44.00
N LEU A 594 -53.96 22.92 -44.73
CA LEU A 594 -55.05 22.20 -45.42
C LEU A 594 -54.61 20.71 -45.64
N GLN A 595 -55.46 19.70 -45.34
CA GLN A 595 -55.51 18.34 -45.98
C GLN A 595 -54.25 17.41 -45.95
N SER A 596 -54.33 16.07 -46.10
CA SER A 596 -55.46 15.12 -46.30
C SER A 596 -55.06 13.69 -45.91
N ASP A 597 -55.93 12.71 -45.58
CA ASP A 597 -57.34 12.63 -45.11
C ASP A 597 -57.62 11.12 -44.81
N GLU A 598 -58.47 10.80 -43.80
CA GLU A 598 -59.36 9.58 -43.70
C GLU A 598 -58.75 8.14 -43.58
N GLN A 599 -59.32 7.10 -42.93
CA GLN A 599 -60.50 6.73 -42.06
C GLN A 599 -60.12 5.32 -41.45
N GLU A 600 -60.65 4.64 -40.42
CA GLU A 600 -61.65 4.73 -39.30
C GLU A 600 -61.16 3.67 -38.24
N GLU A 601 -61.42 3.62 -36.93
CA GLU A 601 -62.56 3.92 -36.02
C GLU A 601 -63.57 2.74 -35.87
N GLN A 602 -63.70 2.09 -34.68
CA GLN A 602 -64.41 2.46 -33.41
C GLN A 602 -65.94 2.13 -33.47
N GLU A 603 -66.76 2.12 -32.41
CA GLU A 603 -66.58 2.43 -30.97
C GLU A 603 -67.41 1.49 -30.04
N GLU A 604 -67.87 1.99 -28.88
CA GLU A 604 -68.47 1.25 -27.76
C GLU A 604 -70.02 1.33 -27.67
N GLN A 605 -70.56 0.47 -26.78
CA GLN A 605 -71.66 0.75 -25.82
C GLN A 605 -73.15 0.89 -26.26
N ASP A 606 -73.97 0.49 -25.28
CA ASP A 606 -75.28 1.03 -24.85
C ASP A 606 -76.66 0.56 -25.37
N GLU A 607 -77.55 0.56 -24.36
CA GLU A 607 -79.03 0.55 -24.30
C GLU A 607 -79.86 -0.69 -24.71
N GLN A 608 -81.12 -0.67 -24.25
CA GLN A 608 -82.08 -1.78 -24.21
C GLN A 608 -83.35 -1.41 -25.00
N ASP A 609 -83.73 -2.25 -25.96
CA ASP A 609 -85.10 -2.40 -26.49
C ASP A 609 -85.36 -3.93 -26.46
N GLU A 610 -86.40 -4.50 -25.83
CA GLU A 610 -87.85 -4.34 -26.01
C GLU A 610 -88.37 -4.62 -27.44
N GLN A 611 -89.40 -5.49 -27.50
CA GLN A 611 -90.31 -5.72 -28.64
C GLN A 611 -89.68 -6.45 -29.86
N GLU A 612 -90.39 -7.27 -30.64
CA GLU A 612 -91.83 -7.56 -30.73
C GLU A 612 -92.08 -8.98 -31.29
N GLU A 613 -93.06 -9.72 -30.75
CA GLU A 613 -94.00 -10.65 -31.46
C GLU A 613 -93.49 -11.90 -32.26
N GLN A 614 -94.26 -13.00 -32.47
CA GLN A 614 -95.62 -13.41 -32.07
C GLN A 614 -95.78 -14.96 -32.19
N GLU A 615 -96.82 -15.52 -31.54
CA GLU A 615 -97.58 -16.76 -31.93
C GLU A 615 -96.85 -18.13 -31.96
N GLU A 616 -97.45 -19.31 -31.69
CA GLU A 616 -98.82 -19.76 -31.33
C GLU A 616 -98.77 -20.52 -29.96
N GLN A 617 -99.66 -20.25 -28.99
CA GLN A 617 -100.91 -20.98 -28.68
C GLN A 617 -100.81 -22.51 -28.40
N ASP A 618 -100.79 -22.86 -27.11
CA ASP A 618 -101.63 -23.86 -26.40
C ASP A 618 -101.51 -23.51 -24.89
N GLU A 619 -102.57 -23.30 -24.10
CA GLU A 619 -103.44 -24.30 -23.43
C GLU A 619 -102.67 -25.37 -22.61
N GLN A 620 -102.93 -25.62 -21.32
CA GLN A 620 -103.73 -24.94 -20.29
C GLN A 620 -103.37 -25.52 -18.90
N ASP A 621 -103.65 -24.80 -17.81
CA ASP A 621 -103.76 -25.26 -16.40
C ASP A 621 -102.94 -26.50 -15.92
N GLU A 622 -101.78 -26.25 -15.30
CA GLU A 622 -101.37 -27.04 -14.12
C GLU A 622 -100.72 -26.12 -13.08
N GLN A 623 -101.01 -26.33 -11.79
CA GLN A 623 -100.25 -25.66 -10.72
C GLN A 623 -98.87 -26.31 -10.65
N GLY A 624 -97.93 -25.75 -11.40
CA GLY A 624 -96.53 -26.17 -11.39
C GLY A 624 -96.00 -26.19 -9.95
N GLU A 625 -95.72 -27.40 -9.46
CA GLU A 625 -95.05 -27.61 -8.19
C GLU A 625 -93.68 -26.93 -8.26
N ILE A 626 -93.34 -26.13 -7.24
CA ILE A 626 -92.10 -25.36 -7.27
C ILE A 626 -90.94 -26.31 -6.96
N ILE A 627 -90.37 -26.89 -8.02
CA ILE A 627 -89.20 -27.76 -7.94
C ILE A 627 -87.98 -26.88 -7.61
N PRO A 628 -87.18 -27.22 -6.58
CA PRO A 628 -85.90 -26.55 -6.34
C PRO A 628 -84.88 -26.99 -7.39
N VAL A 629 -84.18 -26.03 -7.98
CA VAL A 629 -83.19 -26.25 -9.05
C VAL A 629 -81.82 -25.84 -8.55
N VAL A 630 -80.81 -26.70 -8.71
CA VAL A 630 -79.42 -26.37 -8.36
C VAL A 630 -78.83 -25.52 -9.49
N SER A 631 -78.71 -24.22 -9.24
CA SER A 631 -78.19 -23.24 -10.21
C SER A 631 -76.65 -23.29 -10.29
N TYR A 632 -75.99 -23.57 -9.16
CA TYR A 632 -74.55 -23.77 -9.07
C TYR A 632 -74.21 -24.74 -7.94
N PHE A 633 -73.30 -25.68 -8.17
CA PHE A 633 -72.77 -26.57 -7.13
C PHE A 633 -71.32 -26.88 -7.47
N ASN A 634 -70.39 -26.46 -6.61
CA ASN A 634 -68.96 -26.70 -6.77
C ASN A 634 -68.33 -27.22 -5.47
N LEU A 635 -67.24 -27.96 -5.64
CA LEU A 635 -66.38 -28.44 -4.56
C LEU A 635 -65.15 -27.54 -4.51
N PHE A 636 -64.61 -27.27 -3.33
CA PHE A 636 -63.36 -26.53 -3.20
C PHE A 636 -62.48 -27.03 -2.05
N ASP A 637 -61.17 -26.82 -2.16
CA ASP A 637 -60.21 -27.12 -1.10
C ASP A 637 -60.16 -26.02 -0.04
N PHE A 638 -60.15 -26.40 1.24
CA PHE A 638 -60.21 -25.45 2.36
C PHE A 638 -58.94 -24.61 2.59
N ILE A 639 -57.81 -24.98 1.99
CA ILE A 639 -56.50 -24.34 2.24
C ILE A 639 -56.15 -23.40 1.07
N SER A 640 -56.36 -23.87 -0.16
CA SER A 640 -56.06 -23.15 -1.40
C SER A 640 -57.24 -22.38 -1.98
N GLY A 641 -58.48 -22.77 -1.65
CA GLY A 641 -59.69 -22.29 -2.33
C GLY A 641 -59.87 -22.84 -3.75
N SER A 642 -59.02 -23.79 -4.19
CA SER A 642 -59.07 -24.38 -5.52
C SER A 642 -60.32 -25.21 -5.73
N THR A 643 -61.04 -24.98 -6.83
CA THR A 643 -62.17 -25.82 -7.27
C THR A 643 -61.74 -26.99 -8.16
N ALA A 644 -60.47 -27.04 -8.58
CA ALA A 644 -59.93 -28.07 -9.46
C ALA A 644 -59.19 -29.18 -8.70
N TYR A 645 -58.51 -28.83 -7.61
CA TYR A 645 -57.59 -29.70 -6.87
C TYR A 645 -57.81 -29.58 -5.35
N ALA A 646 -57.57 -30.64 -4.59
CA ALA A 646 -57.58 -30.62 -3.13
C ALA A 646 -56.44 -31.43 -2.52
N ALA A 647 -55.77 -30.85 -1.52
CA ALA A 647 -54.66 -31.48 -0.79
C ALA A 647 -55.12 -32.42 0.34
N SER A 648 -56.43 -32.50 0.60
CA SER A 648 -56.98 -33.36 1.64
C SER A 648 -58.35 -33.95 1.25
N THR A 649 -58.73 -35.04 1.90
CA THR A 649 -60.06 -35.64 1.73
C THR A 649 -61.20 -34.76 2.28
N SER A 650 -60.91 -33.69 3.02
CA SER A 650 -61.92 -32.75 3.51
C SER A 650 -62.02 -31.54 2.58
N ILE A 651 -63.17 -31.40 1.92
CA ILE A 651 -63.46 -30.31 0.97
C ILE A 651 -64.65 -29.48 1.42
N GLY A 652 -64.67 -28.21 1.01
CA GLY A 652 -65.81 -27.32 1.11
C GLY A 652 -66.82 -27.53 -0.02
N ILE A 653 -68.03 -27.02 0.19
CA ILE A 653 -69.10 -26.99 -0.81
C ILE A 653 -69.59 -25.55 -0.97
N ASP A 654 -69.64 -25.11 -2.22
CA ASP A 654 -70.33 -23.90 -2.64
C ASP A 654 -71.58 -24.28 -3.46
N LEU A 655 -72.72 -23.65 -3.18
CA LEU A 655 -74.04 -24.16 -3.58
C LEU A 655 -75.10 -23.05 -3.63
N GLU A 656 -75.66 -22.82 -4.81
CA GLU A 656 -76.80 -21.93 -5.05
C GLU A 656 -77.99 -22.71 -5.60
N ILE A 657 -79.19 -22.43 -5.08
CA ILE A 657 -80.43 -23.16 -5.40
C ILE A 657 -81.56 -22.17 -5.66
N GLU A 658 -82.05 -22.14 -6.90
CA GLU A 658 -83.32 -21.51 -7.24
C GLU A 658 -84.47 -22.23 -6.50
N ASN A 659 -85.34 -21.43 -5.88
CA ASN A 659 -86.42 -21.89 -4.99
C ASN A 659 -85.94 -22.68 -3.76
N GLN A 660 -84.81 -22.31 -3.14
CA GLN A 660 -84.26 -22.96 -1.94
C GLN A 660 -85.30 -23.21 -0.82
N ASP A 661 -86.27 -22.30 -0.63
CA ASP A 661 -87.36 -22.44 0.35
C ASP A 661 -88.25 -23.69 0.16
N ALA A 662 -88.18 -24.36 -1.01
CA ALA A 662 -88.90 -25.60 -1.31
C ALA A 662 -88.14 -26.88 -0.88
N VAL A 663 -86.86 -26.77 -0.50
CA VAL A 663 -86.02 -27.91 -0.07
C VAL A 663 -86.33 -28.27 1.38
N SER A 664 -86.66 -29.53 1.67
CA SER A 664 -86.77 -30.04 3.05
C SER A 664 -85.44 -30.60 3.56
N ASP A 665 -84.74 -31.37 2.72
CA ASP A 665 -83.53 -32.10 3.08
C ASP A 665 -82.56 -32.21 1.90
N TYR A 666 -81.28 -32.39 2.21
CA TYR A 666 -80.16 -32.52 1.29
C TYR A 666 -79.53 -33.91 1.43
N PHE A 667 -79.12 -34.55 0.34
CA PHE A 667 -78.34 -35.80 0.34
C PHE A 667 -77.08 -35.65 -0.50
N LEU A 668 -75.93 -35.96 0.08
CA LEU A 668 -74.63 -35.99 -0.62
C LEU A 668 -74.08 -37.41 -0.66
N SER A 669 -73.58 -37.84 -1.82
CA SER A 669 -72.98 -39.16 -2.00
C SER A 669 -71.80 -39.14 -2.95
N ALA A 670 -70.88 -40.10 -2.80
CA ALA A 670 -69.87 -40.43 -3.81
C ALA A 670 -70.38 -41.42 -4.88
N ALA A 671 -71.59 -41.97 -4.69
CA ALA A 671 -72.25 -42.85 -5.66
C ALA A 671 -73.39 -42.12 -6.37
N SER A 672 -73.46 -42.19 -7.70
CA SER A 672 -74.44 -41.52 -8.55
C SER A 672 -75.84 -42.17 -8.57
N THR A 673 -76.14 -43.06 -7.63
CA THR A 673 -77.44 -43.73 -7.51
C THR A 673 -78.37 -42.90 -6.65
N THR A 674 -79.54 -42.55 -7.18
CA THR A 674 -80.60 -41.85 -6.44
C THR A 674 -80.85 -42.52 -5.07
N PRO A 675 -80.78 -41.79 -3.95
CA PRO A 675 -80.96 -42.35 -2.62
C PRO A 675 -82.40 -42.80 -2.38
N ASP A 676 -82.62 -43.65 -1.36
CA ASP A 676 -83.96 -43.95 -0.88
C ASP A 676 -84.55 -42.69 -0.21
N ILE A 677 -85.84 -42.43 -0.44
CA ILE A 677 -86.56 -41.30 0.15
C ILE A 677 -86.65 -41.36 1.68
N ASN A 678 -86.36 -42.53 2.25
CA ASN A 678 -86.29 -42.84 3.69
C ASN A 678 -84.85 -43.11 4.19
N ASP A 679 -83.81 -42.78 3.41
CA ASP A 679 -82.43 -42.99 3.88
C ASP A 679 -82.17 -42.16 5.16
N LYS A 680 -81.33 -42.69 6.04
CA LYS A 680 -80.96 -42.07 7.32
C LYS A 680 -79.96 -40.92 7.16
N ASP A 681 -79.29 -40.81 6.01
CA ASP A 681 -78.22 -39.83 5.76
C ASP A 681 -78.71 -38.56 5.03
N TRP A 682 -80.03 -38.39 4.84
CA TRP A 682 -80.64 -37.10 4.50
C TRP A 682 -80.47 -36.09 5.64
N ALA A 683 -80.11 -34.84 5.31
CA ALA A 683 -79.85 -33.77 6.27
C ALA A 683 -80.71 -32.52 5.99
N SER A 684 -81.42 -32.02 7.01
CA SER A 684 -82.31 -30.84 6.94
C SER A 684 -81.58 -29.48 7.01
N SER A 685 -80.31 -29.44 6.60
CA SER A 685 -79.48 -28.23 6.59
C SER A 685 -78.55 -28.26 5.39
N SER A 686 -78.42 -27.13 4.68
CA SER A 686 -77.53 -27.03 3.53
C SER A 686 -76.10 -27.45 3.88
N PRO A 687 -75.47 -28.37 3.13
CA PRO A 687 -74.13 -28.84 3.43
C PRO A 687 -73.10 -27.73 3.22
N GLN A 688 -71.98 -27.84 3.95
CA GLN A 688 -70.86 -26.89 3.91
C GLN A 688 -69.52 -27.57 3.61
N SER A 689 -69.48 -28.90 3.72
CA SER A 689 -68.28 -29.72 3.60
C SER A 689 -68.63 -31.15 3.25
N PHE A 690 -67.72 -31.87 2.59
CA PHE A 690 -67.81 -33.31 2.37
C PHE A 690 -66.47 -34.01 2.62
N ILE A 691 -66.51 -35.30 2.95
CA ILE A 691 -65.31 -36.13 3.14
C ILE A 691 -65.24 -37.14 1.99
N LEU A 692 -64.22 -36.97 1.16
CA LEU A 692 -63.91 -37.81 0.00
C LEU A 692 -63.35 -39.17 0.46
N SER A 693 -63.45 -40.18 -0.42
CA SER A 693 -62.76 -41.45 -0.22
C SER A 693 -61.26 -41.30 -0.42
N ASP A 694 -60.46 -42.08 0.33
CA ASP A 694 -59.00 -42.07 0.27
C ASP A 694 -58.42 -42.38 -1.13
N GLY A 695 -57.16 -42.00 -1.34
CA GLY A 695 -56.36 -42.25 -2.55
C GLY A 695 -56.61 -41.24 -3.68
N ASP A 696 -55.56 -40.85 -4.40
CA ASP A 696 -55.61 -39.72 -5.35
C ASP A 696 -56.52 -39.95 -6.58
N GLY A 697 -56.80 -38.87 -7.30
CA GLY A 697 -57.54 -38.83 -8.56
C GLY A 697 -58.89 -38.12 -8.48
N VAL A 698 -59.61 -38.07 -9.62
CA VAL A 698 -60.92 -37.40 -9.73
C VAL A 698 -61.94 -38.06 -8.80
N LYS A 699 -62.42 -37.29 -7.83
CA LYS A 699 -63.57 -37.63 -6.99
C LYS A 699 -64.78 -36.85 -7.48
N SER A 700 -65.96 -37.47 -7.46
CA SER A 700 -67.23 -36.80 -7.80
C SER A 700 -68.19 -36.94 -6.63
N VAL A 701 -68.86 -35.84 -6.30
CA VAL A 701 -69.89 -35.78 -5.28
C VAL A 701 -71.21 -35.43 -5.97
N TYR A 702 -72.25 -36.17 -5.63
CA TYR A 702 -73.60 -36.06 -6.18
C TYR A 702 -74.53 -35.51 -5.11
N LEU A 703 -75.34 -34.53 -5.48
CA LEU A 703 -76.30 -33.83 -4.63
C LEU A 703 -77.72 -34.12 -5.10
N TRP A 704 -78.58 -34.48 -4.15
CA TRP A 704 -80.04 -34.51 -4.32
C TRP A 704 -80.71 -33.61 -3.30
N LEU A 705 -81.83 -33.02 -3.72
CA LEU A 705 -82.71 -32.21 -2.89
C LEU A 705 -84.05 -32.95 -2.71
N LYS A 706 -84.52 -33.06 -1.47
CA LYS A 706 -85.87 -33.55 -1.16
C LYS A 706 -86.84 -32.36 -1.12
N TYR A 707 -88.01 -32.51 -1.73
CA TYR A 707 -89.06 -31.48 -1.75
C TYR A 707 -90.45 -32.09 -1.74
N GLY A 708 -91.45 -31.30 -1.33
CA GLY A 708 -92.85 -31.74 -1.23
C GLY A 708 -93.07 -32.95 -0.29
N GLU A 709 -94.17 -33.67 -0.50
CA GLU A 709 -94.36 -34.99 0.12
C GLU A 709 -93.59 -36.05 -0.68
N ASP A 710 -92.40 -36.40 -0.20
CA ASP A 710 -91.59 -37.55 -0.63
C ASP A 710 -91.13 -37.56 -2.11
N LYS A 711 -90.72 -36.40 -2.64
CA LYS A 711 -90.09 -36.27 -3.98
C LYS A 711 -88.61 -35.89 -3.89
N ILE A 712 -87.85 -36.28 -4.92
CA ILE A 712 -86.42 -35.98 -5.09
C ILE A 712 -86.26 -35.19 -6.40
N ALA A 713 -85.47 -34.11 -6.37
CA ALA A 713 -85.16 -33.30 -7.54
C ALA A 713 -84.10 -33.97 -8.45
N ASP A 714 -83.88 -33.40 -9.63
CA ASP A 714 -82.82 -33.87 -10.53
C ASP A 714 -81.43 -33.76 -9.86
N MET A 715 -80.56 -34.71 -10.20
CA MET A 715 -79.26 -34.88 -9.59
C MET A 715 -78.28 -33.80 -10.05
N ALA A 716 -77.76 -33.01 -9.12
CA ALA A 716 -76.58 -32.18 -9.34
C ALA A 716 -75.30 -32.98 -9.07
N SER A 717 -74.19 -32.63 -9.72
CA SER A 717 -72.89 -33.29 -9.50
C SER A 717 -71.74 -32.34 -9.73
N SER A 718 -70.73 -32.40 -8.87
CA SER A 718 -69.46 -31.69 -9.04
C SER A 718 -68.28 -32.62 -8.76
N SER A 719 -67.13 -32.31 -9.33
CA SER A 719 -65.93 -33.14 -9.28
C SER A 719 -64.69 -32.33 -8.97
N ILE A 720 -63.75 -32.92 -8.23
CA ILE A 720 -62.46 -32.31 -7.86
C ILE A 720 -61.37 -33.39 -7.91
N VAL A 721 -60.14 -33.04 -8.29
CA VAL A 721 -59.01 -33.97 -8.20
C VAL A 721 -58.49 -33.95 -6.76
N LEU A 722 -58.64 -35.05 -6.05
CA LEU A 722 -57.93 -35.25 -4.79
C LEU A 722 -56.48 -35.58 -5.13
N ASP A 723 -55.52 -34.83 -4.60
CA ASP A 723 -54.10 -35.13 -4.72
C ASP A 723 -53.39 -34.90 -3.39
N THR A 724 -52.99 -36.00 -2.75
CA THR A 724 -52.35 -36.02 -1.43
C THR A 724 -50.86 -36.30 -1.51
N SER A 725 -50.30 -36.37 -2.72
CA SER A 725 -48.90 -36.70 -2.97
C SER A 725 -48.07 -35.43 -3.10
N ALA A 726 -47.09 -35.24 -2.21
CA ALA A 726 -46.19 -34.08 -2.30
C ALA A 726 -45.18 -34.25 -3.46
N PRO A 727 -44.96 -33.21 -4.30
CA PRO A 727 -44.06 -33.29 -5.44
C PRO A 727 -42.60 -33.39 -5.01
N ILE A 728 -41.76 -33.99 -5.85
CA ILE A 728 -40.31 -34.07 -5.64
C ILE A 728 -39.59 -33.07 -6.56
N ALA A 729 -38.45 -32.54 -6.09
CA ALA A 729 -37.62 -31.62 -6.87
C ALA A 729 -36.14 -31.97 -6.80
N ALA A 730 -35.40 -31.64 -7.86
CA ALA A 730 -33.96 -31.83 -7.95
C ALA A 730 -33.31 -30.72 -8.77
N ILE A 731 -32.10 -30.32 -8.38
CA ILE A 731 -31.22 -29.44 -9.15
C ILE A 731 -30.45 -30.29 -10.16
N GLY A 732 -30.33 -29.80 -11.39
CA GLY A 732 -29.74 -30.54 -12.50
C GLY A 732 -28.84 -29.67 -13.37
N GLY A 733 -27.81 -30.28 -13.95
CA GLY A 733 -26.91 -29.60 -14.89
C GLY A 733 -25.89 -28.64 -14.27
N LEU A 734 -25.68 -28.68 -12.95
CA LEU A 734 -24.50 -28.04 -12.35
C LEU A 734 -23.22 -28.78 -12.76
N GLU A 735 -22.23 -28.03 -13.21
CA GLU A 735 -20.86 -28.50 -13.43
C GLU A 735 -20.10 -28.54 -12.10
N GLU A 736 -19.00 -29.31 -12.05
CA GLU A 736 -18.17 -29.45 -10.84
C GLU A 736 -17.58 -28.10 -10.37
N GLN A 737 -17.45 -27.15 -11.29
CA GLN A 737 -16.95 -25.79 -11.05
C GLN A 737 -17.45 -24.80 -12.09
N TYR A 738 -17.57 -23.53 -11.68
CA TYR A 738 -17.86 -22.40 -12.57
C TYR A 738 -16.89 -21.23 -12.30
N ASP A 739 -16.78 -20.30 -13.24
CA ASP A 739 -16.13 -19.01 -13.00
C ASP A 739 -17.09 -18.00 -12.35
N ASN A 740 -16.55 -16.85 -11.93
CA ASN A 740 -17.29 -15.81 -11.20
C ASN A 740 -18.08 -14.84 -12.12
N SER A 741 -18.27 -15.16 -13.41
CA SER A 741 -19.11 -14.35 -14.33
C SER A 741 -20.62 -14.57 -14.15
N GLY A 742 -20.99 -15.62 -13.41
CA GLY A 742 -22.36 -15.99 -13.07
C GLY A 742 -22.91 -17.11 -13.95
N PHE A 743 -23.42 -18.17 -13.33
CA PHE A 743 -23.70 -19.45 -14.00
C PHE A 743 -25.17 -19.87 -13.87
N ALA A 744 -25.64 -20.71 -14.81
CA ALA A 744 -27.01 -21.17 -14.84
C ALA A 744 -27.24 -22.34 -13.87
N VAL A 745 -28.04 -22.10 -12.83
CA VAL A 745 -28.58 -23.16 -11.97
C VAL A 745 -29.95 -23.55 -12.53
N ASN A 746 -30.15 -24.83 -12.81
CA ASN A 746 -31.42 -25.35 -13.33
C ASN A 746 -32.00 -26.36 -12.37
N TRP A 747 -33.32 -26.42 -12.27
CA TRP A 747 -34.03 -27.36 -11.41
C TRP A 747 -35.28 -27.90 -12.09
N SER A 748 -35.66 -29.12 -11.72
CA SER A 748 -36.82 -29.81 -12.25
C SER A 748 -37.63 -30.41 -11.10
N GLY A 749 -38.95 -30.32 -11.21
CA GLY A 749 -39.87 -31.07 -10.38
C GLY A 749 -40.41 -32.28 -11.11
N GLN A 750 -40.86 -33.27 -10.35
CA GLN A 750 -41.81 -34.26 -10.80
C GLN A 750 -42.95 -34.32 -9.80
N ASP A 751 -44.17 -34.24 -10.32
CA ASP A 751 -45.39 -34.52 -9.59
C ASP A 751 -45.94 -35.85 -10.11
N GLU A 752 -45.80 -36.90 -9.28
CA GLU A 752 -46.29 -38.25 -9.56
C GLU A 752 -47.21 -38.71 -8.42
N ALA A 753 -48.46 -38.24 -8.47
CA ALA A 753 -49.53 -38.75 -7.63
C ALA A 753 -49.68 -40.28 -7.73
N SER A 754 -50.23 -40.92 -6.70
CA SER A 754 -50.43 -42.38 -6.70
C SER A 754 -51.50 -42.86 -7.70
N SER A 755 -52.18 -41.93 -8.39
CA SER A 755 -53.10 -42.16 -9.49
C SER A 755 -52.60 -41.45 -10.76
N THR A 756 -53.05 -41.87 -11.94
CA THR A 756 -52.58 -41.30 -13.23
C THR A 756 -53.11 -39.90 -13.55
N ILE A 757 -53.52 -39.12 -12.55
CA ILE A 757 -53.97 -37.73 -12.64
C ILE A 757 -53.42 -37.01 -11.41
N ALA A 758 -52.24 -36.43 -11.56
CA ALA A 758 -51.63 -35.54 -10.56
C ALA A 758 -52.08 -34.08 -10.81
N SER A 759 -51.95 -33.24 -9.80
CA SER A 759 -52.39 -31.84 -9.84
C SER A 759 -51.49 -30.94 -10.71
N GLY A 760 -50.24 -31.34 -10.92
CA GLY A 760 -49.21 -30.62 -11.66
C GLY A 760 -48.48 -29.63 -10.76
N LEU A 761 -47.24 -29.32 -11.14
CA LEU A 761 -46.40 -28.36 -10.42
C LEU A 761 -46.94 -26.93 -10.54
N ALA A 762 -46.90 -26.18 -9.43
CA ALA A 762 -47.24 -24.77 -9.34
C ALA A 762 -45.99 -23.89 -9.29
N ASP A 763 -45.09 -24.13 -8.31
CA ASP A 763 -43.91 -23.30 -8.06
C ASP A 763 -42.74 -24.08 -7.43
N PHE A 764 -41.58 -23.41 -7.32
CA PHE A 764 -40.38 -23.89 -6.65
C PHE A 764 -39.82 -22.86 -5.67
N ASP A 765 -39.27 -23.33 -4.55
CA ASP A 765 -38.37 -22.53 -3.71
C ASP A 765 -36.94 -23.06 -3.87
N VAL A 766 -35.95 -22.16 -3.96
CA VAL A 766 -34.52 -22.46 -4.16
C VAL A 766 -33.68 -21.71 -3.12
N GLN A 767 -32.83 -22.44 -2.41
CA GLN A 767 -31.87 -21.89 -1.45
C GLN A 767 -30.42 -22.14 -1.88
N TYR A 768 -29.51 -21.30 -1.41
CA TYR A 768 -28.06 -21.46 -1.59
C TYR A 768 -27.31 -21.27 -0.27
N ARG A 769 -26.09 -21.81 -0.17
CA ARG A 769 -25.09 -21.41 0.84
C ARG A 769 -23.68 -21.40 0.23
N ILE A 770 -22.80 -20.60 0.85
CA ILE A 770 -21.38 -20.53 0.52
C ILE A 770 -20.60 -21.24 1.62
N ASN A 771 -19.72 -22.17 1.26
CA ASN A 771 -18.93 -23.00 2.18
C ASN A 771 -19.83 -23.61 3.29
N ASN A 772 -19.52 -23.37 4.57
CA ASN A 772 -20.27 -23.86 5.72
C ASN A 772 -21.25 -22.83 6.33
N ASN A 773 -21.63 -21.80 5.56
CA ASN A 773 -22.56 -20.76 6.03
C ASN A 773 -24.02 -21.26 6.08
N GLU A 774 -24.89 -20.50 6.74
CA GLU A 774 -26.33 -20.80 6.82
C GLU A 774 -27.02 -20.65 5.46
N TRP A 775 -28.02 -21.49 5.21
CA TRP A 775 -28.84 -21.45 3.99
C TRP A 775 -29.57 -20.12 3.84
N GLN A 776 -29.53 -19.55 2.63
CA GLN A 776 -30.17 -18.29 2.25
C GLN A 776 -31.23 -18.56 1.17
N ASP A 777 -32.40 -17.93 1.29
CA ASP A 777 -33.41 -17.91 0.23
C ASP A 777 -32.85 -17.16 -0.99
N TRP A 778 -32.72 -17.85 -2.12
CA TRP A 778 -32.29 -17.24 -3.38
C TRP A 778 -33.49 -16.81 -4.22
N ILE A 779 -34.45 -17.71 -4.42
CA ILE A 779 -35.67 -17.48 -5.20
C ILE A 779 -36.80 -18.28 -4.55
N SER A 780 -37.95 -17.66 -4.33
CA SER A 780 -39.15 -18.30 -3.79
C SER A 780 -40.33 -18.17 -4.76
N ALA A 781 -41.25 -19.14 -4.71
CA ALA A 781 -42.40 -19.25 -5.62
C ALA A 781 -42.05 -19.11 -7.13
N ALA A 782 -40.91 -19.67 -7.55
CA ALA A 782 -40.44 -19.61 -8.93
C ALA A 782 -41.28 -20.53 -9.83
N THR A 783 -41.88 -19.97 -10.89
CA THR A 783 -42.53 -20.76 -11.95
C THR A 783 -41.57 -21.15 -13.09
N SER A 784 -40.30 -20.72 -13.02
CA SER A 784 -39.24 -21.15 -13.93
C SER A 784 -38.51 -22.39 -13.42
N THR A 785 -37.83 -23.10 -14.32
CA THR A 785 -37.00 -24.29 -14.05
C THR A 785 -35.50 -23.95 -14.01
N GLY A 786 -35.14 -22.70 -13.71
CA GLY A 786 -33.76 -22.22 -13.69
C GLY A 786 -33.61 -20.71 -13.60
N ALA A 787 -32.40 -20.27 -13.21
CA ALA A 787 -31.97 -18.87 -13.13
C ALA A 787 -30.43 -18.75 -13.19
N ILE A 788 -29.91 -17.54 -13.41
CA ILE A 788 -28.46 -17.26 -13.36
C ILE A 788 -28.08 -16.85 -11.94
N PHE A 789 -27.21 -17.64 -11.30
CA PHE A 789 -26.59 -17.27 -10.02
C PHE A 789 -25.42 -16.32 -10.28
N ASN A 790 -25.55 -15.07 -9.85
CA ASN A 790 -24.61 -13.98 -10.10
C ASN A 790 -24.20 -13.22 -8.82
N ILE A 791 -24.29 -13.89 -7.67
CA ILE A 791 -23.82 -13.36 -6.39
C ILE A 791 -22.31 -13.53 -6.36
N ALA A 792 -21.56 -12.47 -6.05
CA ALA A 792 -20.11 -12.53 -5.98
C ALA A 792 -19.65 -13.41 -4.81
N VAL A 793 -18.79 -14.39 -5.11
CA VAL A 793 -18.23 -15.34 -4.14
C VAL A 793 -16.72 -15.47 -4.36
N ASP A 794 -15.93 -15.65 -3.30
CA ASP A 794 -14.48 -15.82 -3.39
C ASP A 794 -14.08 -17.12 -4.11
N ALA A 795 -13.04 -17.05 -4.95
CA ALA A 795 -12.53 -18.20 -5.70
C ALA A 795 -12.10 -19.35 -4.78
N GLY A 796 -12.31 -20.59 -5.22
CA GLY A 796 -12.10 -21.80 -4.43
C GLY A 796 -13.21 -22.11 -3.41
N SER A 797 -14.19 -21.22 -3.22
CA SER A 797 -15.34 -21.50 -2.34
C SER A 797 -16.30 -22.52 -2.95
N GLY A 798 -16.75 -23.47 -2.13
CA GLY A 798 -17.89 -24.33 -2.45
C GLY A 798 -19.20 -23.54 -2.40
N ILE A 799 -20.08 -23.77 -3.37
CA ILE A 799 -21.45 -23.25 -3.39
C ILE A 799 -22.40 -24.44 -3.44
N TYR A 800 -23.32 -24.49 -2.49
CA TYR A 800 -24.32 -25.54 -2.35
C TYR A 800 -25.70 -24.97 -2.63
N PHE A 801 -26.54 -25.75 -3.31
CA PHE A 801 -27.93 -25.39 -3.61
C PHE A 801 -28.89 -26.50 -3.20
N ILE A 802 -30.11 -26.14 -2.82
CA ILE A 802 -31.26 -27.06 -2.65
C ILE A 802 -32.53 -26.45 -3.23
N VAL A 803 -33.45 -27.30 -3.68
CA VAL A 803 -34.75 -26.91 -4.25
C VAL A 803 -35.87 -27.75 -3.65
N ARG A 804 -37.07 -27.18 -3.52
CA ARG A 804 -38.33 -27.92 -3.32
C ARG A 804 -39.38 -27.42 -4.30
N ALA A 805 -40.41 -28.24 -4.54
CA ALA A 805 -41.55 -27.86 -5.38
C ALA A 805 -42.84 -27.72 -4.56
N ARG A 806 -43.83 -27.04 -5.14
CA ARG A 806 -45.24 -27.04 -4.75
C ARG A 806 -46.09 -27.50 -5.93
N ASP A 807 -47.19 -28.19 -5.68
CA ASP A 807 -48.18 -28.57 -6.70
C ASP A 807 -49.41 -27.63 -6.70
N ASN A 808 -50.36 -27.85 -7.63
CA ASN A 808 -51.59 -27.08 -7.76
C ASN A 808 -52.69 -27.49 -6.75
N ALA A 809 -52.50 -28.56 -5.97
CA ALA A 809 -53.32 -28.88 -4.80
C ALA A 809 -52.86 -28.08 -3.56
N GLY A 810 -51.59 -27.68 -3.52
CA GLY A 810 -50.93 -26.95 -2.43
C GLY A 810 -49.96 -27.79 -1.60
N ASN A 811 -49.69 -29.06 -1.97
CA ASN A 811 -48.70 -29.87 -1.27
C ASN A 811 -47.30 -29.30 -1.52
N VAL A 812 -46.45 -29.31 -0.48
CA VAL A 812 -45.07 -28.81 -0.55
C VAL A 812 -44.11 -29.98 -0.39
N GLY A 813 -43.21 -30.13 -1.36
CA GLY A 813 -42.16 -31.14 -1.34
C GLY A 813 -41.12 -30.91 -0.25
N GLU A 814 -40.44 -31.99 0.14
CA GLU A 814 -39.21 -31.91 0.91
C GLU A 814 -38.09 -31.25 0.09
N TRP A 815 -37.11 -30.65 0.76
CA TRP A 815 -35.91 -30.12 0.11
C TRP A 815 -35.10 -31.25 -0.56
N SER A 816 -34.58 -30.97 -1.74
CA SER A 816 -33.70 -31.87 -2.49
C SER A 816 -32.45 -32.24 -1.70
N SER A 817 -31.74 -33.28 -2.16
CA SER A 817 -30.33 -33.45 -1.82
C SER A 817 -29.54 -32.19 -2.18
N GLU A 818 -28.53 -31.86 -1.37
CA GLU A 818 -27.59 -30.77 -1.67
C GLU A 818 -26.91 -31.01 -3.01
N ALA A 819 -26.98 -30.02 -3.91
CA ALA A 819 -26.25 -30.00 -5.16
C ALA A 819 -25.05 -29.06 -5.00
N GLU A 820 -23.84 -29.61 -5.12
CA GLU A 820 -22.57 -28.91 -4.91
C GLU A 820 -21.95 -28.49 -6.24
N THR A 821 -21.42 -27.27 -6.26
CA THR A 821 -20.41 -26.80 -7.22
C THR A 821 -19.38 -25.96 -6.45
N LYS A 822 -18.39 -25.41 -7.14
CA LYS A 822 -17.46 -24.43 -6.57
C LYS A 822 -17.31 -23.26 -7.54
N ILE A 823 -17.06 -22.06 -7.02
CA ILE A 823 -16.27 -21.13 -7.83
C ILE A 823 -14.91 -21.79 -7.98
N ALA A 824 -14.49 -22.04 -9.21
CA ALA A 824 -13.18 -22.58 -9.49
C ALA A 824 -12.12 -21.77 -8.70
N ASP A 825 -11.10 -22.45 -8.15
CA ASP A 825 -9.81 -21.80 -7.98
C ASP A 825 -9.52 -21.12 -9.32
N ALA A 826 -9.38 -19.79 -9.32
CA ALA A 826 -9.56 -18.97 -10.50
C ALA A 826 -8.85 -19.63 -11.68
N PRO A 827 -9.56 -19.98 -12.77
CA PRO A 827 -8.92 -20.62 -13.90
C PRO A 827 -7.73 -19.76 -14.28
N ALA A 828 -6.57 -20.39 -14.48
CA ALA A 828 -5.67 -19.81 -15.44
C ALA A 828 -6.52 -19.66 -16.71
N GLU A 829 -6.79 -18.42 -17.10
CA GLU A 829 -7.40 -18.11 -18.38
C GLU A 829 -6.52 -18.75 -19.49
N PRO A 830 -6.83 -18.60 -20.79
CA PRO A 830 -5.73 -18.22 -21.67
C PRO A 830 -5.14 -16.91 -21.11
N PRO A 831 -4.08 -16.94 -20.25
CA PRO A 831 -3.75 -15.85 -19.31
C PRO A 831 -3.70 -14.55 -20.09
N ALA A 832 -4.48 -13.53 -19.70
CA ALA A 832 -4.84 -12.38 -20.54
C ALA A 832 -3.60 -11.74 -21.21
N ALA A 833 -3.29 -12.22 -22.42
CA ALA A 833 -1.95 -12.42 -22.97
C ALA A 833 -0.82 -11.81 -22.10
N PRO A 834 -0.33 -12.58 -21.09
CA PRO A 834 -0.01 -12.08 -19.74
C PRO A 834 0.82 -10.81 -19.84
N VAL A 835 0.23 -9.70 -19.38
CA VAL A 835 0.39 -8.39 -20.01
C VAL A 835 1.85 -8.01 -20.14
N ILE A 836 2.42 -8.23 -21.33
CA ILE A 836 3.87 -8.28 -21.49
C ILE A 836 4.44 -6.88 -21.20
N PRO A 837 5.37 -6.74 -20.24
CA PRO A 837 6.05 -5.46 -20.02
C PRO A 837 6.75 -5.03 -21.29
N ASN A 838 6.56 -3.78 -21.70
CA ASN A 838 7.21 -3.29 -22.92
C ASN A 838 8.74 -3.44 -22.80
N SER A 839 9.42 -3.80 -23.89
CA SER A 839 10.88 -3.86 -23.89
C SER A 839 11.45 -2.51 -23.51
N ILE A 840 12.42 -2.49 -22.58
CA ILE A 840 13.17 -1.28 -22.26
C ILE A 840 13.95 -0.87 -23.51
N ASN A 841 13.63 0.29 -24.07
CA ASN A 841 14.21 0.78 -25.33
C ASN A 841 15.21 1.93 -25.12
N ASP A 842 15.33 2.44 -23.89
CA ASP A 842 16.12 3.59 -23.50
C ASP A 842 17.18 3.27 -22.42
N LEU A 843 17.55 2.00 -22.23
CA LEU A 843 18.61 1.61 -21.31
C LEU A 843 19.94 2.27 -21.73
N ILE A 844 20.44 3.18 -20.90
CA ILE A 844 21.67 3.94 -21.13
C ILE A 844 22.62 3.80 -19.94
N VAL A 845 23.92 3.81 -20.24
CA VAL A 845 24.95 4.02 -19.21
C VAL A 845 25.18 5.52 -19.06
N GLN A 846 25.14 6.03 -17.84
CA GLN A 846 25.54 7.40 -17.54
C GLN A 846 27.00 7.42 -17.09
N ASN A 847 27.92 7.55 -18.06
CA ASN A 847 29.37 7.34 -17.91
C ASN A 847 30.05 8.19 -16.83
N ILE A 848 29.41 9.27 -16.36
CA ILE A 848 29.90 10.15 -15.30
C ILE A 848 29.96 9.42 -13.94
N TYR A 849 29.06 8.46 -13.73
CA TYR A 849 28.96 7.64 -12.51
C TYR A 849 29.71 6.29 -12.62
N THR A 850 30.16 5.89 -13.81
CA THR A 850 31.02 4.70 -13.97
C THR A 850 32.28 4.86 -13.12
N SER A 851 32.63 3.84 -12.33
CA SER A 851 33.85 3.80 -11.51
C SER A 851 34.88 2.82 -12.11
N ASN A 852 35.86 2.39 -11.32
CA ASN A 852 36.76 1.31 -11.70
C ASN A 852 36.17 -0.10 -11.48
N ASN A 853 35.10 -0.24 -10.70
CA ASN A 853 34.44 -1.53 -10.45
C ASN A 853 32.92 -1.50 -10.64
N SER A 854 32.35 -0.35 -11.02
CA SER A 854 30.92 -0.18 -11.19
C SER A 854 30.51 0.64 -12.41
N VAL A 855 29.28 0.42 -12.86
CA VAL A 855 28.61 1.16 -13.94
C VAL A 855 27.19 1.47 -13.49
N ARG A 856 26.77 2.74 -13.59
CA ARG A 856 25.38 3.14 -13.31
C ARG A 856 24.56 3.21 -14.60
N LEU A 857 23.41 2.54 -14.57
CA LEU A 857 22.48 2.37 -15.67
C LEU A 857 21.18 3.12 -15.36
N PHE A 858 20.59 3.71 -16.38
CA PHE A 858 19.31 4.41 -16.32
C PHE A 858 18.42 3.92 -17.45
N TRP A 859 17.12 3.86 -17.20
CA TRP A 859 16.09 3.54 -18.17
C TRP A 859 14.75 4.10 -17.68
N THR A 860 13.71 3.99 -18.49
CA THR A 860 12.34 4.39 -18.12
C THR A 860 11.53 3.14 -17.79
N SER A 861 10.71 3.18 -16.72
CA SER A 861 9.82 2.08 -16.35
C SER A 861 8.86 1.81 -17.51
N PRO A 862 8.93 0.63 -18.17
CA PRO A 862 8.10 0.37 -19.32
C PRO A 862 6.65 0.13 -18.89
N GLU A 863 5.72 0.36 -19.82
CA GLU A 863 4.31 0.00 -19.62
C GLU A 863 4.17 -1.46 -19.19
N ASN A 864 3.26 -1.69 -18.25
CA ASN A 864 2.93 -2.99 -17.65
C ASN A 864 4.03 -3.61 -16.78
N ALA A 865 5.11 -2.90 -16.44
CA ALA A 865 6.21 -3.46 -15.66
C ALA A 865 5.95 -3.56 -14.14
N GLY A 866 5.34 -2.53 -13.52
CA GLY A 866 5.10 -2.48 -12.07
C GLY A 866 3.70 -2.93 -11.64
N LEU A 867 3.10 -3.91 -12.33
CA LEU A 867 1.71 -4.33 -12.08
C LEU A 867 1.52 -5.23 -10.83
N ASN A 868 2.59 -5.65 -10.17
CA ASN A 868 2.58 -6.63 -9.09
C ASN A 868 3.70 -6.34 -8.08
N GLU A 869 3.53 -6.73 -6.81
CA GLU A 869 4.58 -6.69 -5.78
C GLU A 869 5.76 -7.65 -6.08
N ASP A 870 5.52 -8.72 -6.84
CA ASP A 870 6.57 -9.62 -7.38
C ASP A 870 7.34 -9.04 -8.60
N ALA A 871 7.13 -7.77 -8.96
CA ALA A 871 7.82 -7.13 -10.08
C ALA A 871 9.30 -6.85 -9.79
N TYR A 872 10.19 -7.16 -10.74
CA TYR A 872 11.63 -6.85 -10.67
C TYR A 872 12.26 -6.74 -12.07
N TYR A 873 13.42 -6.09 -12.18
CA TYR A 873 14.23 -6.17 -13.41
C TYR A 873 15.33 -7.24 -13.27
N ASP A 874 15.37 -8.20 -14.20
CA ASP A 874 16.55 -9.07 -14.36
C ASP A 874 17.56 -8.32 -15.23
N LEU A 875 18.51 -7.65 -14.58
CA LEU A 875 19.57 -6.91 -15.25
C LEU A 875 20.84 -7.78 -15.32
N ARG A 876 21.38 -7.95 -16.53
CA ARG A 876 22.56 -8.80 -16.80
C ARG A 876 23.66 -8.07 -17.54
N TYR A 877 24.88 -8.57 -17.34
CA TYR A 877 26.09 -8.06 -17.97
C TYR A 877 27.03 -9.17 -18.40
N LYS A 878 27.91 -8.88 -19.37
CA LYS A 878 29.04 -9.75 -19.73
C LYS A 878 30.22 -8.96 -20.28
N GLU A 879 31.43 -9.52 -20.13
CA GLU A 879 32.64 -8.96 -20.74
C GLU A 879 32.53 -8.98 -22.26
N LYS A 880 32.71 -7.80 -22.87
CA LYS A 880 32.50 -7.56 -24.30
C LYS A 880 33.72 -8.02 -25.09
N THR A 881 33.63 -9.23 -25.63
CA THR A 881 34.67 -9.84 -26.50
C THR A 881 34.38 -9.72 -27.99
N GLY A 882 33.36 -8.95 -28.37
CA GLY A 882 32.89 -8.72 -29.74
C GLY A 882 31.79 -7.65 -29.76
N ASP A 883 30.84 -7.77 -30.68
CA ASP A 883 29.57 -7.04 -30.60
C ASP A 883 28.75 -7.50 -29.37
N CYS A 884 27.76 -6.70 -28.94
CA CYS A 884 26.90 -7.09 -27.82
C CYS A 884 25.78 -8.03 -28.28
N ASP A 885 25.83 -9.27 -27.79
CA ASP A 885 24.92 -10.39 -28.09
C ASP A 885 24.17 -10.89 -26.83
N LEU A 886 23.72 -10.01 -25.93
CA LEU A 886 22.95 -10.39 -24.74
C LEU A 886 21.52 -10.87 -25.08
N ASP A 887 20.98 -10.40 -26.19
CA ASP A 887 19.74 -10.90 -26.81
C ASP A 887 19.84 -12.37 -27.24
N LEU A 888 20.98 -12.79 -27.81
CA LEU A 888 21.20 -14.16 -28.27
C LEU A 888 21.75 -15.09 -27.17
N ASN A 889 22.31 -14.54 -26.09
CA ASN A 889 23.01 -15.30 -25.04
C ASN A 889 22.73 -14.77 -23.63
N TRP A 890 21.45 -14.58 -23.32
CA TRP A 890 20.96 -14.11 -22.01
C TRP A 890 21.31 -15.04 -20.84
N ALA A 891 21.28 -16.35 -21.08
CA ALA A 891 21.54 -17.37 -20.06
C ALA A 891 23.04 -17.53 -19.73
N GLY A 892 23.94 -17.09 -20.61
CA GLY A 892 25.39 -17.07 -20.37
C GLY A 892 25.92 -15.76 -19.77
N ALA A 893 25.05 -14.79 -19.52
CA ALA A 893 25.39 -13.50 -18.92
C ALA A 893 25.30 -13.55 -17.38
N VAL A 894 26.09 -12.71 -16.70
CA VAL A 894 26.07 -12.60 -15.24
C VAL A 894 24.87 -11.75 -14.83
N LYS A 895 24.02 -12.28 -13.94
CA LYS A 895 22.92 -11.50 -13.33
C LYS A 895 23.47 -10.61 -12.22
N ALA A 896 23.08 -9.34 -12.24
CA ALA A 896 23.43 -8.38 -11.19
C ALA A 896 22.62 -8.62 -9.91
N ALA A 897 23.12 -8.11 -8.77
CA ALA A 897 22.47 -8.26 -7.48
C ALA A 897 21.17 -7.44 -7.40
N SER A 898 20.08 -8.07 -6.96
CA SER A 898 18.76 -7.44 -6.80
C SER A 898 18.79 -6.23 -5.87
N SER A 899 19.61 -6.24 -4.81
CA SER A 899 19.76 -5.12 -3.87
C SER A 899 20.37 -3.84 -4.46
N THR A 900 20.77 -3.83 -5.73
CA THR A 900 21.23 -2.63 -6.47
C THR A 900 20.29 -2.23 -7.61
N ILE A 901 19.14 -2.88 -7.72
CA ILE A 901 18.15 -2.73 -8.80
C ILE A 901 16.78 -2.41 -8.16
N PRO A 902 16.14 -1.28 -8.50
CA PRO A 902 14.81 -0.96 -7.99
C PRO A 902 13.76 -1.92 -8.55
N ALA A 903 12.65 -2.09 -7.83
CA ALA A 903 11.45 -2.69 -8.42
C ALA A 903 10.90 -1.78 -9.53
N PRO A 904 10.32 -2.34 -10.61
CA PRO A 904 9.57 -1.56 -11.60
C PRO A 904 8.48 -0.73 -10.94
N ASP A 905 8.54 0.58 -11.16
CA ASP A 905 7.49 1.49 -10.69
C ASP A 905 6.16 1.15 -11.38
N SER A 906 5.10 1.12 -10.57
CA SER A 906 3.70 0.99 -10.98
C SER A 906 3.28 2.00 -12.06
N LEU A 907 3.91 3.18 -12.07
CA LEU A 907 3.72 4.18 -13.11
C LEU A 907 4.76 3.99 -14.23
N SER A 908 4.27 3.71 -15.43
CA SER A 908 5.08 3.77 -16.64
C SER A 908 5.58 5.19 -16.89
N GLY A 909 6.73 5.32 -17.54
CA GLY A 909 7.34 6.64 -17.80
C GLY A 909 8.26 7.16 -16.68
N GLN A 910 8.34 6.51 -15.52
CA GLN A 910 9.23 6.92 -14.42
C GLN A 910 10.69 6.48 -14.63
N ARG A 911 11.65 7.39 -14.42
CA ARG A 911 13.09 7.10 -14.61
C ARG A 911 13.65 6.22 -13.49
N GLN A 912 14.12 5.04 -13.87
CA GLN A 912 14.79 4.06 -13.03
C GLN A 912 16.31 4.23 -13.06
N THR A 913 17.00 3.73 -12.02
CA THR A 913 18.46 3.72 -11.91
C THR A 913 18.95 2.50 -11.15
N ALA A 914 20.01 1.85 -11.63
CA ALA A 914 20.73 0.78 -10.91
C ALA A 914 22.24 0.96 -11.03
N GLU A 915 22.99 0.56 -10.00
CA GLU A 915 24.46 0.54 -10.05
C GLU A 915 25.01 -0.88 -9.98
N ILE A 916 25.61 -1.32 -11.09
CA ILE A 916 26.16 -2.66 -11.23
C ILE A 916 27.59 -2.62 -10.72
N THR A 917 27.86 -3.26 -9.58
CA THR A 917 29.17 -3.25 -8.90
C THR A 917 29.92 -4.58 -9.01
N GLY A 918 31.21 -4.61 -8.65
CA GLY A 918 32.03 -5.83 -8.70
C GLY A 918 32.56 -6.21 -10.08
N LEU A 919 32.51 -5.28 -11.03
CA LEU A 919 33.04 -5.44 -12.39
C LEU A 919 34.59 -5.36 -12.42
N THR A 920 35.23 -6.06 -13.36
CA THR A 920 36.68 -5.99 -13.59
C THR A 920 37.07 -4.62 -14.13
N ALA A 921 38.14 -4.01 -13.61
CA ALA A 921 38.56 -2.66 -13.98
C ALA A 921 39.28 -2.59 -15.33
N GLY A 922 38.87 -1.65 -16.19
CA GLY A 922 39.41 -1.45 -17.54
C GLY A 922 38.83 -2.41 -18.57
N THR A 923 37.85 -3.22 -18.18
CA THR A 923 37.13 -4.16 -19.04
C THR A 923 35.88 -3.49 -19.61
N GLU A 924 35.58 -3.79 -20.87
CA GLU A 924 34.35 -3.33 -21.51
C GLU A 924 33.24 -4.35 -21.27
N TYR A 925 32.05 -3.88 -20.90
CA TYR A 925 30.89 -4.69 -20.58
C TYR A 925 29.72 -4.32 -21.48
N CYS A 926 28.99 -5.32 -21.94
CA CYS A 926 27.62 -5.15 -22.43
C CYS A 926 26.66 -5.29 -21.25
N PHE A 927 25.56 -4.53 -21.26
CA PHE A 927 24.48 -4.54 -20.28
C PHE A 927 23.14 -4.60 -21.00
N ALA A 928 22.21 -5.38 -20.45
CA ALA A 928 20.82 -5.40 -20.88
C ALA A 928 19.92 -5.82 -19.71
N ALA A 929 18.65 -5.44 -19.77
CA ALA A 929 17.65 -5.76 -18.76
C ALA A 929 16.44 -6.45 -19.39
N ILE A 930 15.71 -7.23 -18.59
CA ILE A 930 14.34 -7.65 -18.87
C ILE A 930 13.48 -7.22 -17.68
N ALA A 931 12.34 -6.60 -17.93
CA ALA A 931 11.34 -6.33 -16.90
C ALA A 931 10.47 -7.58 -16.65
N TYR A 932 10.25 -7.90 -15.38
CA TYR A 932 9.28 -8.89 -14.92
C TYR A 932 8.22 -8.19 -14.08
N ASN A 933 6.93 -8.50 -14.30
CA ASN A 933 5.79 -7.86 -13.63
C ASN A 933 5.00 -8.83 -12.73
N GLY A 934 5.66 -9.84 -12.18
CA GLY A 934 5.00 -10.94 -11.45
C GLY A 934 4.51 -12.07 -12.36
N GLU A 935 4.19 -11.80 -13.63
CA GLU A 935 3.56 -12.77 -14.55
C GLU A 935 4.34 -13.03 -15.84
N ALA A 936 4.83 -11.95 -16.47
CA ALA A 936 5.44 -11.98 -17.80
C ALA A 936 6.77 -11.23 -17.84
N TRP A 937 7.58 -11.62 -18.84
CA TRP A 937 8.90 -11.06 -19.12
C TRP A 937 8.85 -10.21 -20.38
N SER A 938 9.46 -9.02 -20.36
CA SER A 938 9.67 -8.21 -21.57
C SER A 938 10.57 -8.92 -22.61
N GLY A 939 10.74 -8.30 -23.78
CA GLY A 939 11.94 -8.58 -24.56
C GLY A 939 13.21 -8.13 -23.84
N VAL A 940 14.37 -8.66 -24.23
CA VAL A 940 15.67 -8.10 -23.84
C VAL A 940 15.74 -6.65 -24.30
N SER A 941 16.20 -5.77 -23.41
CA SER A 941 16.32 -4.34 -23.69
C SER A 941 17.21 -4.04 -24.89
N ASN A 942 17.19 -2.78 -25.34
CA ASN A 942 18.32 -2.24 -26.09
C ASN A 942 19.62 -2.49 -25.29
N GLN A 943 20.69 -2.87 -25.99
CA GLN A 943 21.94 -3.27 -25.33
C GLN A 943 22.83 -2.05 -25.14
N ALA A 944 23.03 -1.65 -23.89
CA ALA A 944 24.02 -0.64 -23.54
C ALA A 944 25.41 -1.29 -23.45
N SER A 945 26.48 -0.52 -23.66
CA SER A 945 27.83 -0.98 -23.32
C SER A 945 28.69 0.14 -22.79
N ALA A 946 29.44 -0.14 -21.73
CA ALA A 946 30.40 0.79 -21.18
C ALA A 946 31.65 0.07 -20.68
N LYS A 947 32.74 0.83 -20.64
CA LYS A 947 34.01 0.37 -20.12
C LYS A 947 34.16 0.86 -18.69
N THR A 948 34.39 -0.06 -17.76
CA THR A 948 34.82 0.31 -16.42
C THR A 948 36.13 1.09 -16.55
N LYS A 949 36.32 2.09 -15.70
CA LYS A 949 37.57 2.85 -15.71
C LYS A 949 38.69 1.88 -15.34
N SER A 950 39.79 1.89 -16.08
CA SER A 950 40.95 1.08 -15.72
C SER A 950 41.36 1.38 -14.28
N ILE A 951 41.92 0.39 -13.58
CA ILE A 951 42.86 0.70 -12.50
C ILE A 951 44.09 1.32 -13.19
N PHE A 952 43.99 2.62 -13.48
CA PHE A 952 45.12 3.46 -13.73
C PHE A 952 45.92 3.48 -12.43
N ALA A 953 47.00 2.71 -12.38
CA ALA A 953 48.08 2.99 -11.45
C ALA A 953 48.44 4.48 -11.59
N VAL A 954 48.70 5.18 -10.48
CA VAL A 954 48.88 6.65 -10.45
C VAL A 954 50.20 7.08 -11.12
N ASN A 955 50.20 7.00 -12.45
CA ASN A 955 51.20 7.37 -13.44
C ASN A 955 50.39 7.55 -14.75
N ASP A 956 50.19 8.74 -15.32
CA ASP A 956 51.28 9.62 -15.76
C ASP A 956 50.90 11.12 -15.75
N LEU A 957 50.68 11.68 -14.55
CA LEU A 957 50.87 13.13 -14.28
C LEU A 957 51.92 13.38 -13.18
N THR A 958 52.51 12.30 -12.65
CA THR A 958 53.48 12.27 -11.56
C THR A 958 54.91 12.55 -12.06
N ARG A 959 55.15 13.84 -12.41
CA ARG A 959 56.41 14.50 -12.84
C ARG A 959 56.60 14.58 -14.37
N PRO A 960 56.78 15.81 -14.89
CA PRO A 960 58.12 16.42 -14.81
C PRO A 960 58.27 17.58 -13.81
N ALA A 961 59.51 18.05 -13.68
CA ALA A 961 60.03 18.97 -12.68
C ALA A 961 59.32 20.34 -12.52
N HIS A 962 59.31 20.82 -11.26
CA HIS A 962 59.08 22.18 -10.77
C HIS A 962 59.09 23.32 -11.83
N SER A 963 57.97 23.54 -12.52
CA SER A 963 57.70 24.80 -13.21
C SER A 963 56.19 25.01 -13.43
N SER A 964 55.75 26.24 -13.16
CA SER A 964 54.40 26.80 -13.25
C SER A 964 53.39 26.15 -14.25
N GLY A 965 52.37 25.50 -13.70
CA GLY A 965 51.04 25.30 -14.31
C GLY A 965 50.90 24.14 -15.29
N TYR A 966 49.87 23.32 -15.09
CA TYR A 966 49.45 22.31 -16.08
C TYR A 966 49.01 23.00 -17.38
N LEU A 967 49.71 22.70 -18.48
CA LEU A 967 49.41 23.22 -19.81
C LEU A 967 48.26 22.45 -20.45
N LEU A 968 47.05 22.97 -20.28
CA LEU A 968 45.84 22.46 -20.93
C LEU A 968 45.92 22.71 -22.45
N THR A 969 46.26 21.67 -23.22
CA THR A 969 46.34 21.73 -24.70
C THR A 969 45.82 20.46 -25.38
N GLN A 970 44.64 19.97 -24.97
CA GLN A 970 43.91 18.92 -25.68
C GLN A 970 42.43 18.90 -25.26
N THR A 971 41.60 18.17 -26.01
CA THR A 971 40.24 17.83 -25.60
C THR A 971 40.27 16.99 -24.32
N LEU A 972 39.41 17.28 -23.36
CA LEU A 972 39.11 16.37 -22.25
C LEU A 972 38.00 15.43 -22.69
N THR A 973 38.22 14.12 -22.51
CA THR A 973 37.43 13.06 -23.14
C THR A 973 36.81 12.13 -22.09
N ALA A 974 35.59 11.65 -22.34
CA ALA A 974 34.80 10.94 -21.32
C ALA A 974 35.46 9.62 -20.84
N ASP A 975 36.23 8.95 -21.70
CA ASP A 975 36.99 7.71 -21.39
C ASP A 975 38.08 7.89 -20.32
N LYS A 976 38.47 9.14 -20.03
CA LYS A 976 39.51 9.51 -19.06
C LYS A 976 38.96 10.31 -17.87
N SER A 977 37.64 10.47 -17.79
CA SER A 977 36.92 11.08 -16.67
C SER A 977 37.03 10.19 -15.41
N PRO A 978 37.13 10.73 -14.19
CA PRO A 978 37.26 12.14 -13.84
C PRO A 978 38.70 12.66 -13.99
N TYR A 979 38.83 13.97 -14.26
CA TYR A 979 40.12 14.66 -14.32
C TYR A 979 40.43 15.36 -12.98
N TYR A 980 41.56 15.03 -12.37
CA TYR A 980 41.99 15.55 -11.07
C TYR A 980 42.97 16.73 -11.17
N PHE A 981 42.76 17.77 -10.37
CA PHE A 981 43.62 18.94 -10.29
C PHE A 981 43.91 19.36 -8.85
N ASP A 982 45.02 18.87 -8.26
CA ASP A 982 45.45 19.21 -6.89
C ASP A 982 46.02 20.63 -6.74
N ARG A 983 46.25 21.31 -7.88
CA ARG A 983 47.01 22.57 -8.03
C ARG A 983 46.50 23.37 -9.22
N ASP A 984 46.85 24.66 -9.22
CA ASP A 984 46.45 25.61 -10.25
C ASP A 984 46.78 25.14 -11.67
N ALA A 985 45.74 25.00 -12.49
CA ALA A 985 45.86 24.72 -13.92
C ALA A 985 45.90 26.02 -14.72
N ARG A 986 46.66 26.08 -15.82
CA ARG A 986 46.73 27.29 -16.66
C ARG A 986 46.73 26.99 -18.15
N MET A 987 45.64 27.35 -18.80
CA MET A 987 45.56 27.42 -20.26
C MET A 987 46.09 28.77 -20.76
N ARG A 988 46.94 28.75 -21.80
CA ARG A 988 47.55 29.96 -22.37
C ARG A 988 46.75 30.53 -23.54
N THR A 989 46.97 31.81 -23.85
CA THR A 989 46.39 32.52 -24.99
C THR A 989 46.66 31.84 -26.32
N GLY A 990 45.66 31.88 -27.21
CA GLY A 990 45.69 31.17 -28.49
C GLY A 990 45.51 29.65 -28.36
N LYS A 991 44.99 29.16 -27.23
CA LYS A 991 44.56 27.76 -27.04
C LYS A 991 43.07 27.68 -26.77
N VAL A 992 42.53 26.53 -27.16
CA VAL A 992 41.15 26.11 -26.91
C VAL A 992 41.20 24.86 -26.03
N LEU A 993 40.42 24.86 -24.96
CA LEU A 993 40.10 23.67 -24.16
C LEU A 993 38.70 23.22 -24.54
N THR A 994 38.60 22.11 -25.27
CA THR A 994 37.31 21.44 -25.53
C THR A 994 37.08 20.39 -24.44
N ILE A 995 35.85 20.25 -23.97
CA ILE A 995 35.45 19.27 -22.98
C ILE A 995 34.23 18.54 -23.53
N GLU A 996 34.31 17.21 -23.62
CA GLU A 996 33.24 16.36 -24.14
C GLU A 996 32.11 16.17 -23.11
N PRO A 997 30.86 15.90 -23.55
CA PRO A 997 29.76 15.51 -22.67
C PRO A 997 30.15 14.37 -21.71
N GLY A 998 29.73 14.47 -20.45
CA GLY A 998 30.01 13.48 -19.42
C GLY A 998 31.42 13.50 -18.80
N VAL A 999 32.22 14.53 -19.08
CA VAL A 999 33.49 14.75 -18.37
C VAL A 999 33.24 15.34 -16.98
N VAL A 1000 33.79 14.70 -15.95
CA VAL A 1000 33.83 15.17 -14.56
C VAL A 1000 35.22 15.73 -14.26
N ILE A 1001 35.26 16.88 -13.61
CA ILE A 1001 36.49 17.62 -13.25
C ILE A 1001 36.48 17.84 -11.75
N LYS A 1002 37.43 17.19 -11.08
CA LYS A 1002 37.62 17.15 -9.62
C LYS A 1002 38.76 18.09 -9.23
N ILE A 1003 38.42 19.19 -8.57
CA ILE A 1003 39.36 20.26 -8.24
C ILE A 1003 39.70 20.22 -6.75
N GLY A 1004 41.01 20.23 -6.46
CA GLY A 1004 41.54 20.16 -5.11
C GLY A 1004 41.08 21.33 -4.24
N GLY A 1005 40.99 21.09 -2.93
CA GLY A 1005 40.52 22.11 -1.99
C GLY A 1005 41.53 23.24 -1.78
N TRP A 1006 42.27 23.17 -0.66
CA TRP A 1006 43.13 24.27 -0.21
C TRP A 1006 44.60 23.89 -0.15
N TYR A 1007 45.44 24.56 -0.94
CA TYR A 1007 46.88 24.43 -0.85
C TYR A 1007 47.43 25.21 0.35
N ILE A 1008 48.16 24.51 1.23
CA ILE A 1008 48.79 25.08 2.43
C ILE A 1008 50.27 25.35 2.14
N SER A 1009 50.66 26.62 2.22
CA SER A 1009 52.05 27.06 2.30
C SER A 1009 52.44 27.41 3.74
N GLN A 1010 53.73 27.60 4.03
CA GLN A 1010 54.25 27.90 5.37
C GLN A 1010 53.73 29.21 6.01
N SER A 1011 52.91 30.00 5.32
CA SER A 1011 52.30 31.22 5.89
C SER A 1011 50.89 31.56 5.38
N TYR A 1012 50.40 30.88 4.34
CA TYR A 1012 49.10 31.18 3.71
C TYR A 1012 48.40 29.92 3.18
N LYS A 1013 47.07 29.91 3.26
CA LYS A 1013 46.15 28.88 2.75
C LYS A 1013 45.35 29.50 1.59
N TYR A 1014 45.50 28.96 0.38
CA TYR A 1014 44.79 29.45 -0.82
C TYR A 1014 44.03 28.30 -1.51
N PRO A 1015 42.86 28.53 -2.11
CA PRO A 1015 42.12 27.49 -2.81
C PRO A 1015 42.68 27.30 -4.23
N VAL A 1016 42.54 26.09 -4.80
CA VAL A 1016 43.01 25.81 -6.17
C VAL A 1016 42.17 26.58 -7.21
N ILE A 1017 42.83 27.23 -8.17
CA ILE A 1017 42.18 28.03 -9.22
C ILE A 1017 42.53 27.55 -10.64
N PHE A 1018 41.63 27.80 -11.59
CA PHE A 1018 41.90 27.63 -13.02
C PHE A 1018 42.13 28.98 -13.69
N LEU A 1019 43.26 29.12 -14.39
CA LEU A 1019 43.60 30.33 -15.15
C LEU A 1019 43.42 30.08 -16.66
N ILE A 1020 42.47 30.77 -17.26
CA ILE A 1020 41.99 30.55 -18.63
C ILE A 1020 42.32 31.80 -19.46
N ASP A 1021 43.52 31.85 -20.03
CA ASP A 1021 43.98 32.99 -20.85
C ASP A 1021 43.64 32.85 -22.36
N GLY A 1022 42.77 31.90 -22.71
CA GLY A 1022 42.30 31.62 -24.08
C GLY A 1022 40.79 31.32 -24.08
N LYS A 1023 40.34 30.31 -24.85
CA LYS A 1023 38.92 29.92 -24.96
C LYS A 1023 38.63 28.54 -24.36
N ILE A 1024 37.57 28.40 -23.57
CA ILE A 1024 36.98 27.11 -23.17
C ILE A 1024 35.69 26.84 -23.96
N ILE A 1025 35.47 25.57 -24.30
CA ILE A 1025 34.25 25.04 -24.91
C ILE A 1025 33.84 23.82 -24.09
N ALA A 1026 32.93 24.02 -23.15
CA ALA A 1026 32.24 22.97 -22.41
C ALA A 1026 30.80 22.90 -22.91
N GLN A 1027 30.47 21.88 -23.70
CA GLN A 1027 29.12 21.64 -24.21
C GLN A 1027 28.73 20.21 -23.84
N GLY A 1028 27.96 20.08 -22.76
CA GLY A 1028 27.39 18.81 -22.32
C GLY A 1028 26.10 18.48 -23.08
N THR A 1029 25.30 17.60 -22.48
CA THR A 1029 23.88 17.40 -22.83
C THR A 1029 23.12 17.14 -21.54
N GLU A 1030 21.79 17.31 -21.53
CA GLU A 1030 20.91 16.99 -20.40
C GLU A 1030 21.22 15.63 -19.74
N ASN A 1031 21.42 14.58 -20.54
CA ASN A 1031 21.73 13.23 -20.04
C ASN A 1031 23.23 13.00 -19.73
N ASN A 1032 24.14 13.79 -20.30
CA ASN A 1032 25.58 13.71 -20.06
C ASN A 1032 26.16 15.13 -19.83
N PRO A 1033 25.83 15.77 -18.70
CA PRO A 1033 26.34 17.10 -18.38
C PRO A 1033 27.85 17.06 -18.14
N ILE A 1034 28.51 18.20 -18.28
CA ILE A 1034 29.90 18.38 -17.85
C ILE A 1034 29.87 18.86 -16.40
N VAL A 1035 30.67 18.25 -15.52
CA VAL A 1035 30.62 18.53 -14.07
C VAL A 1035 31.94 19.11 -13.59
N PHE A 1036 31.90 20.30 -12.98
CA PHE A 1036 33.02 20.89 -12.25
C PHE A 1036 32.70 20.89 -10.76
N THR A 1037 33.48 20.16 -9.97
CA THR A 1037 33.23 20.01 -8.54
C THR A 1037 34.51 19.83 -7.71
N SER A 1038 34.37 19.86 -6.39
CA SER A 1038 35.45 19.65 -5.43
C SER A 1038 35.91 18.19 -5.41
N ILE A 1039 37.15 17.91 -5.00
CA ILE A 1039 37.58 16.54 -4.66
C ILE A 1039 36.58 15.87 -3.70
N TYR A 1040 36.24 16.57 -2.62
CA TYR A 1040 35.29 16.20 -1.55
C TYR A 1040 33.82 15.97 -1.98
N ASP A 1041 33.49 15.99 -3.27
CA ASP A 1041 32.11 15.77 -3.76
C ASP A 1041 31.95 14.40 -4.40
N ASP A 1042 31.75 13.38 -3.57
CA ASP A 1042 31.65 11.98 -3.98
C ASP A 1042 30.45 11.70 -4.90
N SER A 1043 29.46 12.60 -4.93
CA SER A 1043 28.27 12.48 -5.77
C SER A 1043 28.54 12.45 -7.27
N TYR A 1044 29.72 12.88 -7.74
CA TYR A 1044 30.15 12.74 -9.13
C TYR A 1044 31.56 12.16 -9.24
N GLY A 1045 31.78 11.17 -10.10
CA GLY A 1045 33.09 10.54 -10.31
C GLY A 1045 33.61 9.68 -9.13
N GLY A 1046 32.92 9.66 -8.00
CA GLY A 1046 33.23 8.87 -6.80
C GLY A 1046 34.22 9.54 -5.84
N ASP A 1047 34.50 8.85 -4.72
CA ASP A 1047 35.52 9.22 -3.73
C ASP A 1047 36.86 9.51 -4.41
N SER A 1048 37.30 10.76 -4.26
CA SER A 1048 38.46 11.33 -4.95
C SER A 1048 39.60 11.71 -4.01
N ASN A 1049 39.38 11.57 -2.71
CA ASN A 1049 40.33 11.86 -1.64
C ASN A 1049 40.66 10.61 -0.79
N CYS A 1050 39.91 9.54 -0.99
CA CYS A 1050 39.99 8.26 -0.27
C CYS A 1050 39.66 8.40 1.23
N ASP A 1051 38.68 9.25 1.56
CA ASP A 1051 38.11 9.38 2.92
C ASP A 1051 36.57 9.30 2.96
N GLY A 1052 35.91 9.17 1.81
CA GLY A 1052 34.45 9.00 1.70
C GLY A 1052 33.67 10.13 2.34
N ASP A 1053 32.69 9.79 3.20
CA ASP A 1053 31.76 10.77 3.76
C ASP A 1053 32.40 11.60 4.89
N ALA A 1054 33.63 11.26 5.30
CA ALA A 1054 34.39 11.97 6.32
C ALA A 1054 34.70 13.43 5.96
N THR A 1055 34.69 13.79 4.67
CA THR A 1055 34.73 15.19 4.23
C THR A 1055 33.66 15.51 3.18
N SER A 1056 32.51 16.04 3.62
CA SER A 1056 31.51 16.61 2.72
C SER A 1056 31.97 17.96 2.11
N PRO A 1057 31.53 18.32 0.89
CA PRO A 1057 32.00 19.50 0.19
C PRO A 1057 31.27 20.76 0.67
N GLY A 1058 32.00 21.73 1.23
CA GLY A 1058 31.45 23.03 1.62
C GLY A 1058 31.44 24.05 0.47
N HIS A 1059 30.59 25.08 0.58
CA HIS A 1059 30.63 26.26 -0.31
C HIS A 1059 32.05 26.84 -0.38
N GLY A 1060 32.60 27.04 -1.58
CA GLY A 1060 33.95 27.59 -1.75
C GLY A 1060 35.07 26.63 -1.31
N SER A 1061 34.85 25.32 -1.41
CA SER A 1061 35.90 24.30 -1.20
C SER A 1061 37.07 24.48 -2.17
N TRP A 1062 36.79 24.87 -3.42
CA TRP A 1062 37.80 25.21 -4.44
C TRP A 1062 37.59 26.64 -4.98
N GLY A 1063 38.57 27.18 -5.71
CA GLY A 1063 38.73 28.63 -5.92
C GLY A 1063 38.05 29.26 -7.13
N GLY A 1064 37.52 28.47 -8.07
CA GLY A 1064 36.85 28.96 -9.28
C GLY A 1064 37.74 29.07 -10.54
N LEU A 1065 37.08 29.31 -11.66
CA LEU A 1065 37.65 29.60 -12.98
C LEU A 1065 37.88 31.11 -13.13
N GLN A 1066 39.06 31.53 -13.58
CA GLN A 1066 39.40 32.92 -13.88
C GLN A 1066 39.72 33.06 -15.36
N ILE A 1067 38.90 33.84 -16.08
CA ILE A 1067 38.84 33.88 -17.55
C ILE A 1067 39.31 35.25 -18.05
N SER A 1068 40.45 35.28 -18.74
CA SER A 1068 41.13 36.52 -19.18
C SER A 1068 40.75 36.99 -20.59
N SER A 1069 40.11 36.16 -21.39
CA SER A 1069 39.74 36.45 -22.79
C SER A 1069 38.40 35.82 -23.16
N GLY A 1070 37.69 36.42 -24.12
CA GLY A 1070 36.30 36.09 -24.46
C GLY A 1070 36.05 34.86 -25.33
N ASP A 1071 34.82 34.80 -25.84
CA ASP A 1071 34.25 33.76 -26.71
C ASP A 1071 34.05 32.39 -26.02
N ASN A 1072 33.97 32.32 -24.70
CA ASN A 1072 33.86 31.05 -23.96
C ASN A 1072 32.44 30.48 -23.99
N ILE A 1073 32.30 29.15 -24.01
CA ILE A 1073 31.00 28.47 -24.02
C ILE A 1073 30.92 27.50 -22.83
N PHE A 1074 29.86 27.64 -22.03
CA PHE A 1074 29.40 26.69 -21.03
C PHE A 1074 27.93 26.38 -21.32
N ASP A 1075 27.65 25.19 -21.83
CA ASP A 1075 26.29 24.70 -22.11
C ASP A 1075 26.08 23.32 -21.48
N HIS A 1076 24.96 23.10 -20.80
CA HIS A 1076 24.68 21.87 -20.04
C HIS A 1076 25.81 21.49 -19.06
N VAL A 1077 26.22 22.45 -18.23
CA VAL A 1077 27.30 22.31 -17.25
C VAL A 1077 26.77 22.40 -15.83
N ILE A 1078 27.24 21.53 -14.94
CA ILE A 1078 26.95 21.56 -13.49
C ILE A 1078 28.20 22.07 -12.78
N MET A 1079 28.06 23.13 -11.99
CA MET A 1079 29.14 23.79 -11.25
C MET A 1079 28.84 23.81 -9.75
N LYS A 1080 29.62 23.06 -8.97
CA LYS A 1080 29.38 22.86 -7.53
C LYS A 1080 30.56 23.29 -6.65
N TYR A 1081 30.26 23.81 -5.46
CA TYR A 1081 31.20 24.04 -4.34
C TYR A 1081 32.41 24.94 -4.60
N GLY A 1082 32.41 25.75 -5.66
CA GLY A 1082 33.48 26.70 -5.99
C GLY A 1082 33.31 28.10 -5.39
N GLY A 1083 34.17 29.04 -5.80
CA GLY A 1083 34.13 30.45 -5.39
C GLY A 1083 34.88 30.80 -4.09
N GLY A 1084 35.87 29.98 -3.69
CA GLY A 1084 36.73 30.24 -2.54
C GLY A 1084 37.50 31.57 -2.62
N ASP A 1085 38.01 32.05 -1.47
CA ASP A 1085 38.77 33.31 -1.35
C ASP A 1085 38.02 34.58 -1.85
N ARG A 1086 36.68 34.60 -1.74
CA ARG A 1086 35.81 35.76 -2.07
C ARG A 1086 35.90 36.19 -3.54
N ARG A 1087 35.86 35.23 -4.46
CA ARG A 1087 35.81 35.42 -5.92
C ARG A 1087 34.69 34.58 -6.50
N GLY A 1088 34.13 35.00 -7.63
CA GLY A 1088 33.19 34.19 -8.40
C GLY A 1088 33.78 32.82 -8.77
N LEU A 1089 32.99 31.76 -8.58
CA LEU A 1089 33.18 30.44 -9.18
C LEU A 1089 33.57 30.55 -10.66
N ILE A 1090 32.99 31.50 -11.39
CA ILE A 1090 33.52 31.98 -12.67
C ILE A 1090 33.80 33.48 -12.51
N THR A 1091 35.02 33.92 -12.80
CA THR A 1091 35.41 35.34 -12.80
C THR A 1091 35.84 35.74 -14.22
N PHE A 1092 35.05 36.59 -14.88
CA PHE A 1092 35.36 37.14 -16.20
C PHE A 1092 36.10 38.47 -16.09
N TYR A 1093 37.32 38.54 -16.63
CA TYR A 1093 38.05 39.79 -16.85
C TYR A 1093 37.86 40.35 -18.28
N SER A 1094 36.99 39.72 -19.08
CA SER A 1094 36.59 40.13 -20.44
C SER A 1094 35.11 39.85 -20.64
N ASN A 1095 34.30 40.87 -20.97
CA ASN A 1095 32.85 40.72 -21.22
C ASN A 1095 32.52 40.27 -22.66
N ASN A 1096 33.51 39.99 -23.51
CA ASN A 1096 33.31 39.71 -24.93
C ASN A 1096 32.76 38.29 -25.17
N GLY A 1097 31.56 38.18 -25.74
CA GLY A 1097 31.08 36.99 -26.44
C GLY A 1097 30.98 35.69 -25.64
N ASN A 1098 31.03 35.72 -24.31
CA ASN A 1098 30.89 34.51 -23.49
C ASN A 1098 29.42 34.07 -23.44
N GLN A 1099 29.18 32.76 -23.42
CA GLN A 1099 27.86 32.16 -23.37
C GLN A 1099 27.80 31.16 -22.19
N ILE A 1100 26.81 31.34 -21.33
CA ILE A 1100 26.47 30.41 -20.24
C ILE A 1100 24.98 30.07 -20.39
N THR A 1101 24.69 28.84 -20.79
CA THR A 1101 23.34 28.37 -21.11
C THR A 1101 23.01 27.02 -20.50
N ASN A 1102 21.74 26.78 -20.20
CA ASN A 1102 21.21 25.47 -19.78
C ASN A 1102 22.00 24.82 -18.61
N SER A 1103 22.59 25.63 -17.73
CA SER A 1103 23.60 25.20 -16.75
C SER A 1103 23.16 25.43 -15.30
N VAL A 1104 23.71 24.61 -14.39
CA VAL A 1104 23.33 24.57 -12.98
C VAL A 1104 24.48 25.06 -12.10
N PHE A 1105 24.17 26.02 -11.23
CA PHE A 1105 25.11 26.68 -10.33
C PHE A 1105 24.60 26.52 -8.89
N GLU A 1106 25.05 25.45 -8.22
CA GLU A 1106 24.55 25.07 -6.89
C GLU A 1106 25.65 25.01 -5.82
N ASN A 1107 25.30 25.33 -4.57
CA ASN A 1107 26.18 25.22 -3.40
C ASN A 1107 27.55 25.92 -3.53
N ASN A 1108 27.68 26.96 -4.37
CA ASN A 1108 28.90 27.75 -4.51
C ASN A 1108 28.96 28.90 -3.49
N TRP A 1109 30.15 29.41 -3.19
CA TRP A 1109 30.27 30.58 -2.31
C TRP A 1109 29.85 31.87 -3.04
N HIS A 1110 30.36 32.10 -4.24
CA HIS A 1110 29.91 33.12 -5.21
C HIS A 1110 29.68 32.43 -6.55
N GLY A 1111 28.73 32.91 -7.35
CA GLY A 1111 28.52 32.44 -8.72
C GLY A 1111 29.45 33.12 -9.73
N ILE A 1112 28.92 34.03 -10.56
CA ILE A 1112 29.62 34.65 -11.68
C ILE A 1112 30.03 36.10 -11.34
N ASP A 1113 31.34 36.36 -11.24
CA ASP A 1113 31.92 37.69 -11.11
C ASP A 1113 32.26 38.28 -12.49
N PHE A 1114 31.83 39.51 -12.77
CA PHE A 1114 32.31 40.33 -13.89
C PHE A 1114 33.22 41.45 -13.39
N ARG A 1115 34.50 41.38 -13.79
CA ARG A 1115 35.58 42.31 -13.47
C ARG A 1115 36.19 42.87 -14.76
N ALA A 1116 35.30 43.38 -15.61
CA ALA A 1116 35.55 43.67 -17.03
C ALA A 1116 34.88 44.98 -17.45
N ALA A 1117 35.49 45.69 -18.40
CA ALA A 1117 34.88 46.86 -19.05
C ALA A 1117 33.76 46.46 -20.03
N SER A 1118 32.97 47.46 -20.45
CA SER A 1118 31.88 47.31 -21.39
C SER A 1118 32.33 46.78 -22.76
N SER A 1119 31.57 45.85 -23.33
CA SER A 1119 31.79 45.27 -24.66
C SER A 1119 30.69 45.70 -25.65
N SER A 1120 31.03 45.75 -26.94
CA SER A 1120 30.05 45.83 -28.04
C SER A 1120 29.42 44.47 -28.39
N ASP A 1121 29.98 43.40 -27.84
CA ASP A 1121 29.55 42.00 -27.97
C ASP A 1121 29.42 41.43 -26.55
N PRO A 1122 28.25 41.60 -25.90
CA PRO A 1122 28.07 41.34 -24.47
C PRO A 1122 28.02 39.83 -24.16
N SER A 1123 28.43 39.46 -22.95
CA SER A 1123 28.25 38.07 -22.47
C SER A 1123 26.78 37.76 -22.21
N ILE A 1124 26.40 36.52 -22.48
CA ILE A 1124 25.03 36.02 -22.47
C ILE A 1124 24.89 34.95 -21.37
N ILE A 1125 23.88 35.09 -20.52
CA ILE A 1125 23.57 34.17 -19.41
C ILE A 1125 22.06 33.88 -19.44
N GLU A 1126 21.68 32.71 -19.95
CA GLU A 1126 20.27 32.37 -20.22
C GLU A 1126 19.90 30.92 -19.89
N HIS A 1127 18.66 30.66 -19.46
CA HIS A 1127 18.16 29.31 -19.13
C HIS A 1127 18.99 28.57 -18.06
N ASN A 1128 19.59 29.29 -17.11
CA ASN A 1128 20.38 28.70 -16.02
C ASN A 1128 19.64 28.66 -14.69
N MET A 1129 20.02 27.73 -13.82
CA MET A 1129 19.52 27.60 -12.45
C MET A 1129 20.62 27.97 -11.44
N PHE A 1130 20.34 28.93 -10.57
CA PHE A 1130 21.25 29.39 -9.51
C PHE A 1130 20.58 29.23 -8.14
N PHE A 1131 21.00 28.25 -7.33
CA PHE A 1131 20.39 27.98 -6.03
C PHE A 1131 21.34 27.51 -4.92
N ASN A 1132 20.93 27.69 -3.65
CA ASN A 1132 21.67 27.34 -2.44
C ASN A 1132 23.09 27.97 -2.34
N ASN A 1133 23.37 29.05 -3.08
CA ASN A 1133 24.68 29.70 -3.07
C ASN A 1133 24.81 30.70 -1.89
N LYS A 1134 26.03 30.79 -1.34
CA LYS A 1134 26.31 31.46 -0.05
C LYS A 1134 26.49 32.99 -0.13
N SER A 1135 26.42 33.56 -1.31
CA SER A 1135 26.55 35.00 -1.58
C SER A 1135 25.76 35.34 -2.84
N ALA A 1136 26.00 36.51 -3.44
CA ALA A 1136 25.46 36.86 -4.75
C ALA A 1136 25.86 35.83 -5.82
N VAL A 1137 24.90 35.42 -6.66
CA VAL A 1137 25.10 34.46 -7.74
C VAL A 1137 25.60 35.10 -9.04
N ILE A 1138 25.36 36.40 -9.23
CA ILE A 1138 25.99 37.18 -10.29
C ILE A 1138 26.40 38.53 -9.69
N TYR A 1139 27.65 38.97 -9.91
CA TYR A 1139 28.17 40.23 -9.38
C TYR A 1139 28.96 41.03 -10.41
N PHE A 1140 28.65 42.32 -10.59
CA PHE A 1140 29.39 43.23 -11.49
C PHE A 1140 30.21 44.23 -10.68
N HIS A 1141 31.52 44.29 -10.92
CA HIS A 1141 32.44 45.21 -10.24
C HIS A 1141 32.74 46.47 -11.05
N ASP A 1142 33.03 46.31 -12.33
CA ASP A 1142 33.38 47.39 -13.26
C ASP A 1142 32.20 47.71 -14.21
N SER A 1143 32.42 48.50 -15.26
CA SER A 1143 31.39 48.85 -16.25
C SER A 1143 30.98 47.72 -17.20
N ALA A 1144 30.76 46.52 -16.68
CA ALA A 1144 30.27 45.37 -17.42
C ALA A 1144 28.82 45.58 -17.89
N ASN A 1145 28.47 44.98 -19.03
CA ASN A 1145 27.16 45.07 -19.67
C ASN A 1145 26.65 43.73 -20.25
N PRO A 1146 26.64 42.62 -19.49
CA PRO A 1146 26.08 41.35 -19.97
C PRO A 1146 24.54 41.39 -20.11
N VAL A 1147 23.99 40.42 -20.82
CA VAL A 1147 22.55 40.17 -20.96
C VAL A 1147 22.17 38.93 -20.15
N ILE A 1148 21.18 39.08 -19.27
CA ILE A 1148 20.74 38.06 -18.31
C ILE A 1148 19.22 37.94 -18.41
N ARG A 1149 18.74 36.83 -18.98
CA ARG A 1149 17.31 36.56 -19.17
C ARG A 1149 16.97 35.08 -19.06
N TYR A 1150 15.73 34.75 -18.69
CA TYR A 1150 15.22 33.38 -18.60
C TYR A 1150 15.97 32.50 -17.58
N ASN A 1151 16.55 33.10 -16.53
CA ASN A 1151 17.23 32.34 -15.46
C ASN A 1151 16.36 32.22 -14.21
N ASN A 1152 16.50 31.08 -13.50
CA ASN A 1152 15.90 30.85 -12.19
C ASN A 1152 16.94 31.11 -11.09
N ILE A 1153 16.73 32.14 -10.28
CA ILE A 1153 17.66 32.63 -9.25
C ILE A 1153 16.95 32.60 -7.89
N TYR A 1154 17.14 31.52 -7.12
CA TYR A 1154 16.33 31.26 -5.92
C TYR A 1154 17.07 30.56 -4.78
N ASN A 1155 16.58 30.71 -3.55
CA ASN A 1155 17.17 30.11 -2.34
C ASN A 1155 18.67 30.44 -2.12
N ASN A 1156 19.16 31.57 -2.63
CA ASN A 1156 20.53 32.02 -2.40
C ASN A 1156 20.59 33.05 -1.27
N ASN A 1157 21.78 33.29 -0.71
CA ASN A 1157 21.98 34.39 0.23
C ASN A 1157 21.76 35.77 -0.44
N SER A 1158 21.99 35.90 -1.74
CA SER A 1158 21.54 37.04 -2.56
C SER A 1158 21.48 36.64 -4.03
N GLY A 1159 20.62 37.31 -4.81
CA GLY A 1159 20.56 37.16 -6.26
C GLY A 1159 21.70 37.92 -6.94
N ILE A 1160 21.39 39.08 -7.50
CA ILE A 1160 22.29 39.84 -8.38
C ILE A 1160 22.85 41.08 -7.68
N GLY A 1161 24.16 41.27 -7.73
CA GLY A 1161 24.86 42.45 -7.21
C GLY A 1161 25.47 43.32 -8.32
N VAL A 1162 25.26 44.63 -8.24
CA VAL A 1162 25.62 45.59 -9.30
C VAL A 1162 26.47 46.72 -8.71
N SER A 1163 27.58 47.07 -9.35
CA SER A 1163 28.27 48.33 -9.06
C SER A 1163 27.57 49.48 -9.78
N ASP A 1164 27.54 50.66 -9.17
CA ASP A 1164 26.83 51.87 -9.68
C ASP A 1164 27.45 52.46 -10.99
N VAL A 1165 28.32 51.70 -11.67
CA VAL A 1165 28.95 52.02 -12.96
C VAL A 1165 28.78 50.91 -14.01
N ALA A 1166 28.13 49.79 -13.66
CA ALA A 1166 27.75 48.72 -14.57
C ALA A 1166 26.42 49.03 -15.28
N ALA A 1167 26.22 48.43 -16.46
CA ALA A 1167 25.01 48.58 -17.25
C ALA A 1167 24.57 47.23 -17.86
N PRO A 1168 24.29 46.20 -17.03
CA PRO A 1168 23.70 44.95 -17.50
C PRO A 1168 22.26 45.16 -17.97
N ILE A 1169 21.74 44.21 -18.75
CA ILE A 1169 20.31 44.05 -19.04
C ILE A 1169 19.87 42.80 -18.28
N ILE A 1170 18.95 42.94 -17.33
CA ILE A 1170 18.49 41.87 -16.44
C ILE A 1170 16.96 41.82 -16.54
N ASN A 1171 16.42 41.05 -17.47
CA ASN A 1171 14.98 41.07 -17.79
C ASN A 1171 14.49 39.64 -18.01
N TYR A 1172 13.22 39.33 -17.69
CA TYR A 1172 12.62 38.01 -17.86
C TYR A 1172 13.28 36.88 -17.05
N ASN A 1173 13.72 37.18 -15.82
CA ASN A 1173 14.23 36.18 -14.87
C ASN A 1173 13.26 35.97 -13.69
N ASN A 1174 13.33 34.80 -13.07
CA ASN A 1174 12.59 34.48 -11.84
C ASN A 1174 13.55 34.63 -10.64
N ILE A 1175 13.34 35.66 -9.81
CA ILE A 1175 14.26 36.08 -8.73
C ILE A 1175 13.52 36.06 -7.38
N TYR A 1176 13.44 34.89 -6.73
CA TYR A 1176 12.55 34.64 -5.59
C TYR A 1176 13.27 33.95 -4.41
N ASN A 1177 12.73 34.05 -3.19
CA ASN A 1177 13.26 33.38 -1.98
C ASN A 1177 14.78 33.57 -1.70
N ASN A 1178 15.37 34.69 -2.14
CA ASN A 1178 16.77 35.01 -1.85
C ASN A 1178 16.85 35.75 -0.49
N GLY A 1179 17.62 35.22 0.47
CA GLY A 1179 17.57 35.63 1.88
C GLY A 1179 18.07 37.05 2.20
N GLY A 1180 18.78 37.68 1.26
CA GLY A 1180 19.24 39.06 1.33
C GLY A 1180 18.46 39.96 0.36
N TYR A 1181 19.08 40.28 -0.78
CA TYR A 1181 18.43 41.02 -1.87
C TYR A 1181 18.30 40.13 -3.11
N GLY A 1182 17.21 40.30 -3.87
CA GLY A 1182 17.06 39.76 -5.22
C GLY A 1182 17.95 40.50 -6.22
N ALA A 1183 17.97 41.83 -6.16
CA ALA A 1183 18.90 42.68 -6.91
C ALA A 1183 19.36 43.89 -6.05
N ALA A 1184 20.66 44.21 -6.06
CA ALA A 1184 21.23 45.28 -5.24
C ALA A 1184 22.32 46.08 -5.95
N VAL A 1185 22.25 47.41 -5.88
CA VAL A 1185 23.30 48.35 -6.31
C VAL A 1185 24.17 48.74 -5.11
N ASN A 1186 25.48 48.54 -5.23
CA ASN A 1186 26.45 48.78 -4.15
C ASN A 1186 27.14 50.15 -4.32
N GLN A 1187 26.72 51.15 -3.54
CA GLN A 1187 27.08 52.56 -3.70
C GLN A 1187 28.48 52.91 -3.15
N TRP A 1188 29.55 52.50 -3.86
CA TRP A 1188 30.94 52.89 -3.56
C TRP A 1188 31.43 54.12 -4.34
N TYR A 1189 30.65 54.57 -5.34
CA TYR A 1189 30.98 55.67 -6.23
C TYR A 1189 29.78 56.60 -6.39
N TYR A 1190 30.03 57.89 -6.61
CA TYR A 1190 28.99 58.94 -6.70
C TYR A 1190 28.33 58.98 -8.09
N SER A 1191 27.82 57.85 -8.57
CA SER A 1191 27.08 57.79 -9.83
C SER A 1191 25.62 58.20 -9.62
N THR A 1192 24.88 58.30 -10.73
CA THR A 1192 23.47 58.69 -10.73
C THR A 1192 22.59 57.78 -11.58
N GLN A 1193 23.20 56.78 -12.24
CA GLN A 1193 22.52 55.90 -13.18
C GLN A 1193 21.43 55.06 -12.49
N LEU A 1194 20.54 54.49 -13.29
CA LEU A 1194 19.51 53.54 -12.89
C LEU A 1194 19.78 52.24 -13.66
N VAL A 1195 19.73 51.10 -12.98
CA VAL A 1195 20.00 49.78 -13.60
C VAL A 1195 18.69 49.19 -14.10
N ASP A 1196 18.64 48.76 -15.36
CA ASP A 1196 17.45 48.13 -15.94
C ASP A 1196 17.29 46.70 -15.40
N VAL A 1197 16.25 46.51 -14.58
CA VAL A 1197 15.88 45.22 -13.98
C VAL A 1197 14.36 45.00 -14.13
N LYS A 1198 13.80 45.47 -15.25
CA LYS A 1198 12.38 45.38 -15.60
C LYS A 1198 11.97 43.96 -16.01
N PHE A 1199 10.67 43.67 -15.99
CA PHE A 1199 10.11 42.41 -16.49
C PHE A 1199 10.71 41.15 -15.83
N ASN A 1200 11.12 41.22 -14.57
CA ASN A 1200 11.46 40.03 -13.76
C ASN A 1200 10.30 39.71 -12.82
N TRP A 1201 10.17 38.42 -12.46
CA TRP A 1201 9.30 38.00 -11.35
C TRP A 1201 10.11 37.99 -10.05
N TRP A 1202 9.54 38.52 -8.97
CA TRP A 1202 10.24 38.72 -7.70
C TRP A 1202 9.86 37.70 -6.61
N GLY A 1203 9.02 36.71 -6.94
CA GLY A 1203 8.46 35.75 -5.99
C GLY A 1203 7.01 36.03 -5.57
N ASP A 1204 6.46 37.19 -5.94
CA ASP A 1204 5.11 37.62 -5.60
C ASP A 1204 4.57 38.64 -6.62
N GLU A 1205 3.24 38.68 -6.83
CA GLU A 1205 2.59 39.60 -7.79
C GLU A 1205 2.71 41.08 -7.40
N SER A 1206 2.85 41.38 -6.10
CA SER A 1206 3.07 42.74 -5.59
C SER A 1206 4.44 43.31 -5.93
N GLY A 1207 5.33 42.50 -6.52
CA GLY A 1207 6.68 42.91 -6.89
C GLY A 1207 7.65 42.91 -5.70
N PRO A 1208 8.83 43.54 -5.86
CA PRO A 1208 9.89 43.45 -4.85
C PRO A 1208 9.62 44.38 -3.66
N GLU A 1209 10.04 43.95 -2.47
CA GLU A 1209 10.08 44.80 -1.29
C GLU A 1209 11.06 45.97 -1.49
N HIS A 1210 10.53 47.20 -1.55
CA HIS A 1210 11.31 48.44 -1.66
C HIS A 1210 10.55 49.63 -1.08
N ALA A 1211 11.25 50.68 -0.66
CA ALA A 1211 10.62 51.90 -0.15
C ALA A 1211 9.75 52.64 -1.21
N GLY A 1212 10.04 52.45 -2.50
CA GLY A 1212 9.24 52.91 -3.63
C GLY A 1212 8.07 51.98 -3.99
N ASN A 1213 7.99 50.80 -3.39
CA ASN A 1213 6.89 49.84 -3.54
C ASN A 1213 6.36 49.38 -2.16
N PRO A 1214 5.61 50.22 -1.42
CA PRO A 1214 5.28 49.96 -0.01
C PRO A 1214 4.36 48.76 0.27
N GLY A 1215 3.86 48.09 -0.77
CA GLY A 1215 3.08 46.86 -0.68
C GLY A 1215 3.79 45.61 -1.21
N GLY A 1216 5.00 45.75 -1.76
CA GLY A 1216 5.78 44.63 -2.31
C GLY A 1216 6.30 43.69 -1.23
N ILE A 1217 6.02 42.39 -1.37
CA ILE A 1217 6.51 41.34 -0.45
C ILE A 1217 7.46 40.33 -1.12
N GLY A 1218 7.72 40.47 -2.43
CA GLY A 1218 8.75 39.70 -3.14
C GLY A 1218 10.18 40.10 -2.77
N SER A 1219 11.17 39.41 -3.34
CA SER A 1219 12.61 39.57 -3.06
C SER A 1219 13.04 41.03 -3.01
N LYS A 1220 13.68 41.42 -1.90
CA LYS A 1220 14.09 42.80 -1.62
C LYS A 1220 14.98 43.38 -2.71
N VAL A 1221 14.83 44.67 -3.01
CA VAL A 1221 15.77 45.42 -3.87
C VAL A 1221 16.30 46.67 -3.18
N THR A 1222 17.42 47.21 -3.66
CA THR A 1222 17.96 48.50 -3.18
C THR A 1222 17.41 49.66 -4.01
N ASP A 1223 17.64 50.88 -3.53
CA ASP A 1223 17.66 52.06 -4.40
C ASP A 1223 18.57 51.83 -5.62
N LYS A 1224 18.29 52.58 -6.70
CA LYS A 1224 18.95 52.53 -8.01
C LYS A 1224 18.66 51.34 -8.94
N ILE A 1225 17.85 50.38 -8.49
CA ILE A 1225 17.23 49.38 -9.37
C ILE A 1225 15.99 49.98 -10.05
N ASP A 1226 15.86 49.87 -11.38
CA ASP A 1226 14.57 50.02 -12.07
C ASP A 1226 13.88 48.67 -12.11
N PHE A 1227 13.02 48.43 -11.13
CA PHE A 1227 12.18 47.22 -11.05
C PHE A 1227 10.78 47.43 -11.62
N SER A 1228 10.50 48.58 -12.27
CA SER A 1228 9.16 48.82 -12.84
C SER A 1228 8.83 47.84 -13.96
N ASP A 1229 7.55 47.73 -14.29
CA ASP A 1229 7.05 46.77 -15.28
C ASP A 1229 7.42 45.30 -14.91
N TRP A 1230 7.33 44.95 -13.62
CA TRP A 1230 7.62 43.60 -13.11
C TRP A 1230 6.56 42.57 -13.55
N LEU A 1231 6.94 41.28 -13.55
CA LEU A 1231 6.02 40.19 -13.88
C LEU A 1231 5.16 39.83 -12.66
N LEU A 1232 3.88 39.56 -12.90
CA LEU A 1232 2.93 39.16 -11.86
C LEU A 1232 3.02 37.65 -11.52
N SER A 1233 3.35 36.84 -12.53
CA SER A 1233 3.62 35.40 -12.42
C SER A 1233 5.10 35.11 -12.69
N MET A 1234 5.52 33.86 -12.45
CA MET A 1234 6.77 33.34 -13.04
C MET A 1234 6.77 33.53 -14.56
N TYR A 1235 7.97 33.70 -15.10
CA TYR A 1235 8.27 33.53 -16.51
C TYR A 1235 8.47 32.04 -16.80
N GLU A 1236 7.74 31.52 -17.80
CA GLU A 1236 7.79 30.13 -18.30
C GLU A 1236 8.90 29.93 -19.35
#